data_AF-A0A212CA97-F1
#
_entry.id   AF-A0A212CA97-F1
#
_cell.length_a   1.000
_cell.length_b   1.000
_cell.length_c   1.000
_cell.angle_alpha   90.00
_cell.angle_beta   90.00
_cell.angle_gamma   90.00
#
_symmetry.space_group_name_H-M   'P 1'
#
loop_
_entity.id
_entity.type
_entity.pdbx_description
1 polymer ?
#
loop_
_entity_poly.entity_id
_entity_poly.type
_entity_poly.pdbx_seq_one_letter_code
_entity_poly.pdbx_strand_id
1 'polypeptide(L)'
;LKKKRSSTKVVKWKYQTISDPGVHRKEIKKKHSGKWTQEECVIAPIFEKTDSLTGGLLHVNDDSILSEVDQDDDSLLKIRDTILSYERLVELKKSHCELLRGKIKKMESKVSGLQKELSETKEVKSQLEHQKVEWEQELGSLRFTLKQEEEQRRNADMLYEKIREQLRRKEDQYSKEVEMKQQLELTVRALEMELKTVRNDLHQVIEERNDTQKQLTQERNARILQEGILANHLAKQKEIKMANKEMNSEVSDSCEEAKDLLHKNHMLHDEIAMLRLEIDAVKNQNQEKEKKYFEDIEIVKGKNDDLQKAIKLNEETLTQTIFQYTGQLNALTAENTMLNSKLENEKESKQRLETEVESYRSRLAAAIHDYDQCQTSKRDLELAFQRARDEWLHLQDKMNFDVSNLKENNEMLSQQLSKVENKFNKLKIKLHQTRDDLREKTLMLERVQRDLSQAECQKQEIEHMYQNEQGKVNKYIGKQESLEERLSQLQSENMLLRQQLDDSQNKADSKEKTVISIQDQFQQIVRKLQAESEKQGLMLEERNKELINECNHLKERMYQYENEKAEREAVVRQLQQELADTLKKQSMSEASLEVLSRYRANLEVEAQDLKKKLCQLTSQSEDEKEQLKKYIELKQSLEDRLDQEKKKNSELEKEITGFKKVLKMTRRKLNEYENGELSFHGDLKTSQTEMDIQINMLKHKIDDLTAELETASSKCLHLDAKNQVLREELLSIKGMQKKCEKLEKNKKKLEQEVVNLRSLIEMNMIEHSQIEQYKREIEERARQELVEKLKEVNLFLQIQAASQENLEQLQEKNNASIRSQMELRIKDLESELSKVKTLQEDSHKAELEKYKHLYLVELAVRKSLEGKLDKRVPEAAGVTVGPPPFLSDALSLLSQ
;
A
#
# COMPACT_ATOMS: atom_id res chain seq x y z
N LEU A 1 -34.42 53.61 19.61
CA LEU A 1 -33.31 53.56 18.62
C LEU A 1 -32.83 52.10 18.47
N LYS A 2 -32.00 51.78 17.46
CA LYS A 2 -31.45 50.42 17.17
C LYS A 2 -30.69 49.90 18.43
N LYS A 3 -30.51 48.59 18.72
CA LYS A 3 -30.17 47.43 17.86
C LYS A 3 -30.12 46.12 18.71
N LYS A 4 -30.46 44.93 18.16
CA LYS A 4 -30.25 43.55 18.74
C LYS A 4 -31.08 43.22 20.03
N ARG A 5 -31.33 41.97 20.46
CA ARG A 5 -31.01 40.61 19.92
C ARG A 5 -32.03 39.53 20.38
N SER A 6 -32.13 38.44 19.59
CA SER A 6 -32.43 37.02 19.95
C SER A 6 -33.65 36.61 20.82
N SER A 7 -34.51 35.78 20.20
CA SER A 7 -35.11 34.55 20.78
C SER A 7 -35.08 33.48 19.67
N THR A 8 -34.31 32.39 19.82
CA THR A 8 -34.71 31.09 20.41
C THR A 8 -35.77 30.36 19.58
N LYS A 9 -35.34 29.31 18.85
CA LYS A 9 -36.22 28.36 18.15
C LYS A 9 -36.29 27.05 18.93
N VAL A 10 -37.50 26.54 19.14
CA VAL A 10 -37.78 25.14 19.47
C VAL A 10 -38.80 24.65 18.45
N VAL A 11 -38.50 23.55 17.74
CA VAL A 11 -39.42 22.95 16.77
C VAL A 11 -39.47 21.45 17.01
N LYS A 12 -40.52 20.98 17.70
CA LYS A 12 -40.95 19.58 17.65
C LYS A 12 -41.60 19.33 16.30
N TRP A 13 -41.16 18.30 15.58
CA TRP A 13 -41.92 17.74 14.47
C TRP A 13 -42.83 16.62 14.99
N LYS A 14 -44.07 16.59 14.51
CA LYS A 14 -45.00 15.47 14.65
C LYS A 14 -45.33 14.95 13.25
N TYR A 15 -45.41 13.64 13.10
CA TYR A 15 -45.92 13.01 11.88
C TYR A 15 -47.45 13.14 11.80
N GLN A 16 -47.98 13.30 10.60
CA GLN A 16 -49.32 12.87 10.22
C GLN A 16 -49.31 12.52 8.73
N THR A 17 -49.84 11.36 8.37
CA THR A 17 -49.90 10.82 6.99
C THR A 17 -51.21 11.21 6.28
N ILE A 18 -51.20 11.25 4.94
CA ILE A 18 -52.34 10.93 4.03
C ILE A 18 -51.81 10.82 2.58
N SER A 19 -52.56 10.15 1.71
CA SER A 19 -52.09 9.51 0.46
C SER A 19 -52.04 10.39 -0.81
N ASP A 20 -51.29 9.85 -1.79
CA ASP A 20 -51.37 9.90 -3.26
C ASP A 20 -52.50 10.64 -4.03
N PRO A 21 -52.35 10.87 -5.37
CA PRO A 21 -51.11 10.91 -6.18
C PRO A 21 -51.00 12.16 -7.08
N GLY A 22 -49.81 12.53 -7.54
CA GLY A 22 -49.63 13.70 -8.43
C GLY A 22 -48.37 13.68 -9.31
N VAL A 23 -48.56 13.69 -10.63
CA VAL A 23 -47.48 13.70 -11.62
C VAL A 23 -46.81 15.08 -11.73
N HIS A 24 -45.49 15.15 -11.51
CA HIS A 24 -44.65 16.16 -12.19
C HIS A 24 -43.22 15.68 -12.42
N ARG A 25 -42.93 15.31 -13.68
CA ARG A 25 -41.59 15.07 -14.20
C ARG A 25 -40.82 16.39 -14.25
N LYS A 26 -39.90 16.65 -13.30
CA LYS A 26 -38.98 17.79 -13.37
C LYS A 26 -37.77 17.45 -14.26
N GLU A 27 -37.65 18.17 -15.37
CA GLU A 27 -36.41 18.18 -16.15
C GLU A 27 -35.25 18.75 -15.33
N ILE A 28 -34.12 18.04 -15.25
CA ILE A 28 -32.86 18.62 -14.78
C ILE A 28 -31.96 18.85 -16.00
N LYS A 29 -31.97 20.08 -16.50
CA LYS A 29 -31.11 20.53 -17.61
C LYS A 29 -29.64 20.44 -17.21
N LYS A 30 -28.95 19.37 -17.62
CA LYS A 30 -27.49 19.25 -17.49
C LYS A 30 -26.84 19.86 -18.74
N LYS A 31 -26.10 20.96 -18.57
CA LYS A 31 -25.40 21.64 -19.67
C LYS A 31 -24.25 20.75 -20.19
N HIS A 32 -24.27 20.40 -21.47
CA HIS A 32 -23.05 20.09 -22.21
C HIS A 32 -22.64 21.34 -23.03
N SER A 33 -21.55 21.98 -22.62
CA SER A 33 -20.91 23.05 -23.38
C SER A 33 -19.84 22.43 -24.29
N GLY A 34 -20.19 22.22 -25.56
CA GLY A 34 -19.32 21.63 -26.57
C GLY A 34 -19.73 22.06 -27.97
N LYS A 35 -19.57 23.34 -28.28
CA LYS A 35 -19.77 23.85 -29.65
C LYS A 35 -18.70 23.28 -30.57
N TRP A 36 -19.05 22.28 -31.36
CA TRP A 36 -18.45 22.06 -32.68
C TRP A 36 -19.58 22.02 -33.70
N THR A 37 -19.43 22.77 -34.78
CA THR A 37 -20.42 22.91 -35.84
C THR A 37 -20.49 21.61 -36.63
N GLN A 38 -21.65 20.95 -36.57
CA GLN A 38 -21.97 19.86 -37.49
C GLN A 38 -22.37 20.48 -38.84
N GLU A 39 -21.38 20.96 -39.58
CA GLU A 39 -21.56 21.23 -41.01
C GLU A 39 -21.78 19.88 -41.70
N GLU A 40 -23.02 19.65 -42.14
CA GLU A 40 -23.33 18.51 -43.00
C GLU A 40 -22.61 18.71 -44.33
N CYS A 41 -21.44 18.08 -44.46
CA CYS A 41 -20.70 18.05 -45.71
C CYS A 41 -21.41 17.14 -46.73
N VAL A 42 -22.54 17.64 -47.26
CA VAL A 42 -23.28 17.05 -48.38
C VAL A 42 -22.50 17.35 -49.68
N ILE A 43 -21.28 16.83 -49.74
CA ILE A 43 -20.58 16.62 -51.00
C ILE A 43 -20.97 15.22 -51.45
N ALA A 44 -22.12 15.15 -52.12
CA ALA A 44 -22.44 13.97 -52.92
C ALA A 44 -21.33 13.79 -53.96
N PRO A 45 -20.72 12.59 -54.08
CA PRO A 45 -19.85 12.31 -55.21
C PRO A 45 -20.71 12.16 -56.46
N ILE A 46 -21.06 13.30 -57.08
CA ILE A 46 -21.53 13.36 -58.47
C ILE A 46 -20.32 13.12 -59.37
N PHE A 47 -19.77 11.91 -59.27
CA PHE A 47 -19.42 11.20 -60.49
C PHE A 47 -20.74 10.67 -61.02
N GLU A 48 -21.25 11.33 -62.05
CA GLU A 48 -22.18 10.67 -62.94
C GLU A 48 -21.53 9.35 -63.35
N LYS A 49 -22.24 8.24 -63.14
CA LYS A 49 -22.23 7.22 -64.17
C LYS A 49 -22.78 7.94 -65.40
N THR A 50 -21.90 8.43 -66.26
CA THR A 50 -22.24 8.56 -67.67
C THR A 50 -22.58 7.14 -68.09
N ASP A 51 -23.89 6.85 -68.14
CA ASP A 51 -24.34 5.51 -68.45
C ASP A 51 -23.70 5.06 -69.75
N SER A 52 -23.48 3.76 -69.86
CA SER A 52 -23.18 3.16 -71.15
C SER A 52 -24.45 3.28 -71.99
N LEU A 53 -24.61 4.44 -72.64
CA LEU A 53 -25.28 4.57 -73.92
C LEU A 53 -24.47 3.71 -74.89
N THR A 54 -24.72 2.40 -74.79
CA THR A 54 -24.56 1.41 -75.85
C THR A 54 -25.05 2.11 -77.10
N GLY A 55 -24.11 2.43 -78.01
CA GLY A 55 -24.43 3.15 -79.23
C GLY A 55 -25.49 2.37 -79.97
N GLY A 56 -26.74 2.84 -79.88
CA GLY A 56 -27.87 2.24 -80.56
C GLY A 56 -27.56 2.30 -82.04
N LEU A 57 -27.21 1.15 -82.61
CA LEU A 57 -26.74 1.02 -83.98
C LEU A 57 -27.89 1.39 -84.91
N LEU A 58 -28.02 2.69 -85.19
CA LEU A 58 -28.83 3.20 -86.27
C LEU A 58 -28.18 2.75 -87.56
N HIS A 59 -28.60 1.56 -87.98
CA HIS A 59 -28.33 0.95 -89.27
C HIS A 59 -29.02 1.77 -90.36
N VAL A 60 -28.52 2.98 -90.58
CA VAL A 60 -28.81 3.75 -91.79
C VAL A 60 -28.19 2.95 -92.93
N ASN A 61 -29.03 2.50 -93.86
CA ASN A 61 -28.56 1.72 -94.99
C ASN A 61 -27.78 2.63 -95.94
N ASP A 62 -26.46 2.53 -95.94
CA ASP A 62 -25.62 2.96 -97.06
C ASP A 62 -25.81 2.01 -98.25
N ASP A 63 -27.03 2.00 -98.80
CA ASP A 63 -27.43 1.16 -99.94
C ASP A 63 -28.53 1.85 -100.77
N SER A 64 -28.27 3.11 -101.14
CA SER A 64 -28.97 3.82 -102.20
C SER A 64 -28.07 4.89 -102.84
N ILE A 65 -27.31 4.41 -103.82
CA ILE A 65 -26.83 5.09 -105.02
C ILE A 65 -27.15 6.59 -105.08
N LEU A 66 -26.11 7.42 -104.99
CA LEU A 66 -26.13 8.80 -105.44
C LEU A 66 -26.44 8.83 -106.95
N SER A 67 -27.58 9.37 -107.33
CA SER A 67 -27.88 9.77 -108.70
C SER A 67 -27.83 11.29 -108.81
N GLU A 68 -26.74 11.81 -109.42
CA GLU A 68 -26.51 13.22 -109.76
C GLU A 68 -26.25 14.12 -108.51
N VAL A 69 -25.31 15.08 -108.49
CA VAL A 69 -24.61 15.85 -109.55
C VAL A 69 -23.08 15.93 -109.26
N ASP A 70 -22.25 16.12 -110.30
CA ASP A 70 -20.77 16.21 -110.26
C ASP A 70 -20.16 17.41 -109.49
N GLN A 71 -18.89 17.29 -109.04
CA GLN A 71 -17.74 18.15 -109.49
C GLN A 71 -16.35 17.87 -108.85
N ASP A 72 -15.32 17.92 -109.70
CA ASP A 72 -13.85 18.17 -109.53
C ASP A 72 -12.92 17.38 -108.57
N ASP A 73 -11.90 16.73 -109.18
CA ASP A 73 -10.81 15.94 -108.57
C ASP A 73 -9.80 16.73 -107.72
N ASP A 74 -9.46 17.97 -108.07
CA ASP A 74 -8.42 18.74 -107.34
C ASP A 74 -8.90 19.12 -105.91
N SER A 75 -10.20 18.96 -105.66
CA SER A 75 -10.84 18.94 -104.33
C SER A 75 -10.39 17.73 -103.51
N LEU A 76 -10.36 16.53 -104.13
CA LEU A 76 -10.15 15.24 -103.47
C LEU A 76 -8.77 15.12 -102.84
N LEU A 77 -7.72 15.66 -103.48
CA LEU A 77 -6.37 15.62 -102.91
C LEU A 77 -6.26 16.49 -101.65
N LYS A 78 -6.85 17.70 -101.67
CA LYS A 78 -6.91 18.60 -100.50
C LYS A 78 -7.74 17.99 -99.36
N ILE A 79 -8.84 17.31 -99.70
CA ILE A 79 -9.63 16.51 -98.75
C ILE A 79 -8.78 15.39 -98.14
N ARG A 80 -7.98 14.66 -98.95
CA ARG A 80 -7.16 13.54 -98.49
C ARG A 80 -6.03 13.96 -97.53
N ASP A 81 -5.31 15.03 -97.83
CA ASP A 81 -4.28 15.57 -96.92
C ASP A 81 -4.92 16.13 -95.64
N THR A 82 -6.10 16.74 -95.76
CA THR A 82 -6.88 17.18 -94.59
C THR A 82 -7.26 15.99 -93.71
N ILE A 83 -7.75 14.88 -94.27
CA ILE A 83 -8.04 13.63 -93.55
C ILE A 83 -6.79 13.10 -92.84
N LEU A 84 -5.65 12.97 -93.53
CA LEU A 84 -4.39 12.50 -92.94
C LEU A 84 -3.91 13.40 -91.77
N SER A 85 -4.20 14.70 -91.83
CA SER A 85 -3.91 15.63 -90.73
C SER A 85 -4.83 15.40 -89.52
N TYR A 86 -6.12 15.14 -89.76
CA TYR A 86 -7.10 14.82 -88.72
C TYR A 86 -6.84 13.46 -88.08
N GLU A 87 -6.45 12.44 -88.85
CA GLU A 87 -6.05 11.12 -88.33
C GLU A 87 -4.89 11.24 -87.33
N ARG A 88 -3.82 11.98 -87.69
CA ARG A 88 -2.69 12.23 -86.79
C ARG A 88 -3.10 12.99 -85.52
N LEU A 89 -4.01 13.96 -85.64
CA LEU A 89 -4.55 14.71 -84.50
C LEU A 89 -5.43 13.82 -83.60
N VAL A 90 -6.20 12.89 -84.18
CA VAL A 90 -6.99 11.88 -83.47
C VAL A 90 -6.07 10.90 -82.73
N GLU A 91 -5.00 10.42 -83.36
CA GLU A 91 -4.04 9.50 -82.71
C GLU A 91 -3.30 10.17 -81.55
N LEU A 92 -2.89 11.43 -81.71
CA LEU A 92 -2.33 12.22 -80.62
C LEU A 92 -3.33 12.38 -79.47
N LYS A 93 -4.61 12.69 -79.78
CA LYS A 93 -5.69 12.77 -78.77
C LYS A 93 -5.94 11.43 -78.08
N LYS A 94 -5.94 10.29 -78.79
CA LYS A 94 -6.04 8.95 -78.19
C LYS A 94 -4.94 8.72 -77.16
N SER A 95 -3.67 8.94 -77.55
CA SER A 95 -2.52 8.75 -76.65
C SER A 95 -2.58 9.64 -75.40
N HIS A 96 -3.06 10.88 -75.54
CA HIS A 96 -3.29 11.79 -74.42
C HIS A 96 -4.42 11.29 -73.49
N CYS A 97 -5.53 10.85 -74.07
CA CYS A 97 -6.64 10.25 -73.32
C CYS A 97 -6.24 8.95 -72.60
N GLU A 98 -5.35 8.14 -73.16
CA GLU A 98 -4.79 6.96 -72.51
C GLU A 98 -3.88 7.31 -71.33
N LEU A 99 -3.00 8.32 -71.49
CA LEU A 99 -2.18 8.83 -70.39
C LEU A 99 -3.04 9.41 -69.26
N LEU A 100 -4.12 10.14 -69.59
CA LEU A 100 -5.09 10.61 -68.61
C LEU A 100 -5.84 9.45 -67.93
N ARG A 101 -6.30 8.45 -68.69
CA ARG A 101 -6.95 7.23 -68.17
C ARG A 101 -6.03 6.48 -67.19
N GLY A 102 -4.74 6.39 -67.50
CA GLY A 102 -3.73 5.81 -66.60
C GLY A 102 -3.53 6.62 -65.31
N LYS A 103 -3.51 7.96 -65.41
CA LYS A 103 -3.48 8.85 -64.23
C LYS A 103 -4.73 8.71 -63.37
N ILE A 104 -5.91 8.65 -63.99
CA ILE A 104 -7.20 8.46 -63.30
C ILE A 104 -7.21 7.14 -62.53
N LYS A 105 -6.87 6.00 -63.17
CA LYS A 105 -6.74 4.70 -62.49
C LYS A 105 -5.74 4.72 -61.31
N LYS A 106 -4.66 5.50 -61.42
CA LYS A 106 -3.67 5.69 -60.34
C LYS A 106 -4.15 6.63 -59.22
N MET A 107 -5.21 7.41 -59.44
CA MET A 107 -5.90 8.18 -58.40
C MET A 107 -7.03 7.38 -57.76
N GLU A 108 -7.84 6.67 -58.56
CA GLU A 108 -8.90 5.75 -58.09
C GLU A 108 -8.36 4.72 -57.09
N SER A 109 -7.23 4.07 -57.41
CA SER A 109 -6.55 3.10 -56.54
C SER A 109 -5.95 3.70 -55.26
N LYS A 110 -5.66 5.01 -55.24
CA LYS A 110 -5.28 5.73 -54.00
C LYS A 110 -6.52 6.09 -53.16
N VAL A 111 -7.59 6.52 -53.81
CA VAL A 111 -8.85 6.87 -53.14
C VAL A 111 -9.45 5.63 -52.47
N SER A 112 -9.46 4.47 -53.12
CA SER A 112 -9.95 3.22 -52.52
C SER A 112 -9.07 2.74 -51.35
N GLY A 113 -7.74 2.93 -51.43
CA GLY A 113 -6.82 2.69 -50.31
C GLY A 113 -7.13 3.57 -49.10
N LEU A 114 -7.18 4.89 -49.29
CA LEU A 114 -7.51 5.86 -48.24
C LEU A 114 -8.93 5.64 -47.67
N GLN A 115 -9.88 5.22 -48.51
CA GLN A 115 -11.25 4.90 -48.07
C GLN A 115 -11.29 3.63 -47.21
N LYS A 116 -10.43 2.64 -47.49
CA LYS A 116 -10.25 1.44 -46.65
C LYS A 116 -9.62 1.81 -45.31
N GLU A 117 -8.50 2.54 -45.31
CA GLU A 117 -7.83 3.03 -44.09
C GLU A 117 -8.80 3.87 -43.21
N LEU A 118 -9.64 4.71 -43.84
CA LEU A 118 -10.67 5.49 -43.15
C LEU A 118 -11.78 4.60 -42.55
N SER A 119 -12.13 3.48 -43.18
CA SER A 119 -13.10 2.53 -42.64
C SER A 119 -12.54 1.76 -41.43
N GLU A 120 -11.30 1.28 -41.53
CA GLU A 120 -10.58 0.61 -40.43
C GLU A 120 -10.39 1.57 -39.24
N THR A 121 -10.04 2.82 -39.50
CA THR A 121 -9.92 3.87 -38.46
C THR A 121 -11.26 4.14 -37.76
N LYS A 122 -12.38 4.12 -38.49
CA LYS A 122 -13.73 4.27 -37.91
C LYS A 122 -14.12 3.07 -37.05
N GLU A 123 -13.78 1.85 -37.48
CA GLU A 123 -14.03 0.62 -36.72
C GLU A 123 -13.25 0.63 -35.40
N VAL A 124 -11.93 0.85 -35.46
CA VAL A 124 -11.06 0.95 -34.27
C VAL A 124 -11.54 2.06 -33.32
N LYS A 125 -11.97 3.22 -33.85
CA LYS A 125 -12.58 4.26 -33.01
C LYS A 125 -13.85 3.77 -32.30
N SER A 126 -14.72 3.02 -33.00
CA SER A 126 -15.95 2.47 -32.39
C SER A 126 -15.64 1.44 -31.31
N GLN A 127 -14.61 0.60 -31.50
CA GLN A 127 -14.13 -0.36 -30.51
C GLN A 127 -13.58 0.36 -29.25
N LEU A 128 -12.79 1.42 -29.42
CA LEU A 128 -12.24 2.21 -28.31
C LEU A 128 -13.33 2.98 -27.54
N GLU A 129 -14.34 3.54 -28.23
CA GLU A 129 -15.46 4.22 -27.56
C GLU A 129 -16.34 3.22 -26.78
N HIS A 130 -16.50 1.99 -27.27
CA HIS A 130 -17.17 0.90 -26.54
C HIS A 130 -16.40 0.50 -25.27
N GLN A 131 -15.09 0.24 -25.38
CA GLN A 131 -14.25 -0.10 -24.22
C GLN A 131 -14.25 0.99 -23.15
N LYS A 132 -14.21 2.26 -23.57
CA LYS A 132 -14.32 3.41 -22.67
C LYS A 132 -15.63 3.39 -21.86
N VAL A 133 -16.77 3.06 -22.49
CA VAL A 133 -18.06 2.94 -21.78
C VAL A 133 -18.07 1.78 -20.79
N GLU A 134 -17.46 0.64 -21.12
CA GLU A 134 -17.28 -0.49 -20.20
C GLU A 134 -16.45 -0.08 -18.98
N TRP A 135 -15.32 0.59 -19.20
CA TRP A 135 -14.45 1.10 -18.13
C TRP A 135 -15.15 2.16 -17.27
N GLU A 136 -15.98 3.03 -17.86
CA GLU A 136 -16.81 3.98 -17.10
C GLU A 136 -17.86 3.27 -16.23
N GLN A 137 -18.45 2.17 -16.71
CA GLN A 137 -19.39 1.32 -15.96
C GLN A 137 -18.71 0.53 -14.83
N GLU A 138 -17.52 -0.04 -15.08
CA GLU A 138 -16.71 -0.68 -14.04
C GLU A 138 -16.29 0.31 -12.96
N LEU A 139 -15.80 1.50 -13.35
CA LEU A 139 -15.46 2.58 -12.42
C LEU A 139 -16.69 3.13 -11.68
N GLY A 140 -17.90 3.02 -12.23
CA GLY A 140 -19.15 3.28 -11.52
C GLY A 140 -19.41 2.24 -10.43
N SER A 141 -19.33 0.96 -10.81
CA SER A 141 -19.54 -0.20 -9.93
C SER A 141 -18.54 -0.24 -8.77
N LEU A 142 -17.24 -0.07 -9.07
CA LEU A 142 -16.17 -0.02 -8.07
C LEU A 142 -16.33 1.17 -7.10
N ARG A 143 -16.85 2.32 -7.56
CA ARG A 143 -17.14 3.46 -6.68
C ARG A 143 -18.35 3.21 -5.77
N PHE A 144 -19.34 2.45 -6.21
CA PHE A 144 -20.43 2.00 -5.33
C PHE A 144 -19.89 1.05 -4.25
N THR A 145 -19.15 0.01 -4.64
CA THR A 145 -18.56 -0.96 -3.70
C THR A 145 -17.60 -0.30 -2.72
N LEU A 146 -16.76 0.64 -3.16
CA LEU A 146 -15.88 1.41 -2.28
C LEU A 146 -16.66 2.23 -1.25
N LYS A 147 -17.75 2.90 -1.66
CA LYS A 147 -18.60 3.67 -0.75
C LYS A 147 -19.31 2.78 0.27
N GLN A 148 -19.70 1.56 -0.13
CA GLN A 148 -20.27 0.57 0.78
C GLN A 148 -19.23 0.06 1.79
N GLU A 149 -18.01 -0.28 1.34
CA GLU A 149 -16.88 -0.68 2.20
C GLU A 149 -16.46 0.42 3.18
N GLU A 150 -16.43 1.70 2.75
CA GLU A 150 -16.20 2.83 3.65
C GLU A 150 -17.26 2.91 4.77
N GLU A 151 -18.52 2.68 4.45
CA GLU A 151 -19.60 2.73 5.45
C GLU A 151 -19.55 1.52 6.39
N GLN A 152 -19.20 0.34 5.89
CA GLN A 152 -18.95 -0.84 6.74
C GLN A 152 -17.76 -0.60 7.68
N ARG A 153 -16.71 0.10 7.23
CA ARG A 153 -15.62 0.53 8.13
C ARG A 153 -16.10 1.50 9.20
N ARG A 154 -16.85 2.56 8.85
CA ARG A 154 -17.41 3.49 9.86
C ARG A 154 -18.25 2.76 10.91
N ASN A 155 -19.02 1.76 10.50
CA ASN A 155 -19.78 0.90 11.42
C ASN A 155 -18.87 0.01 12.28
N ALA A 156 -17.84 -0.61 11.69
CA ALA A 156 -16.87 -1.43 12.42
C ALA A 156 -16.04 -0.61 13.42
N ASP A 157 -15.58 0.58 13.05
CA ASP A 157 -14.84 1.51 13.89
C ASP A 157 -15.70 2.00 15.07
N MET A 158 -16.98 2.30 14.82
CA MET A 158 -17.95 2.65 15.86
C MET A 158 -18.18 1.49 16.85
N LEU A 159 -18.29 0.26 16.35
CA LEU A 159 -18.42 -0.94 17.19
C LEU A 159 -17.12 -1.21 17.98
N TYR A 160 -15.95 -1.03 17.36
CA TYR A 160 -14.66 -1.19 18.00
C TYR A 160 -14.48 -0.20 19.17
N GLU A 161 -14.71 1.10 18.97
CA GLU A 161 -14.63 2.06 20.07
C GLU A 161 -15.70 1.82 21.14
N LYS A 162 -16.91 1.36 20.77
CA LYS A 162 -17.94 0.97 21.75
C LYS A 162 -17.51 -0.21 22.61
N ILE A 163 -16.85 -1.22 22.04
CA ILE A 163 -16.30 -2.38 22.76
C ILE A 163 -15.11 -1.95 23.63
N ARG A 164 -14.17 -1.18 23.07
CA ARG A 164 -13.00 -0.63 23.75
C ARG A 164 -13.40 0.22 24.97
N GLU A 165 -14.45 1.01 24.84
CA GLU A 165 -15.00 1.82 25.92
C GLU A 165 -15.73 0.98 26.99
N GLN A 166 -16.38 -0.13 26.63
CA GLN A 166 -16.89 -1.08 27.63
C GLN A 166 -15.75 -1.83 28.34
N LEU A 167 -14.66 -2.15 27.64
CA LEU A 167 -13.46 -2.75 28.23
C LEU A 167 -12.80 -1.80 29.23
N ARG A 168 -12.59 -0.52 28.89
CA ARG A 168 -12.10 0.51 29.86
C ARG A 168 -12.95 0.54 31.12
N ARG A 169 -14.28 0.62 30.99
CA ARG A 169 -15.20 0.64 32.15
C ARG A 169 -15.19 -0.66 32.96
N LYS A 170 -14.77 -1.79 32.39
CA LYS A 170 -14.57 -3.06 33.11
C LYS A 170 -13.20 -3.12 33.78
N GLU A 171 -12.16 -2.60 33.15
CA GLU A 171 -10.82 -2.41 33.72
C GLU A 171 -10.86 -1.44 34.92
N ASP A 172 -11.61 -0.34 34.82
CA ASP A 172 -11.90 0.59 35.93
C ASP A 172 -12.65 -0.08 37.09
N GLN A 173 -13.55 -1.04 36.79
CA GLN A 173 -14.29 -1.80 37.80
C GLN A 173 -13.36 -2.79 38.52
N TYR A 174 -12.58 -3.59 37.77
CA TYR A 174 -11.62 -4.52 38.36
C TYR A 174 -10.50 -3.81 39.13
N SER A 175 -10.06 -2.63 38.68
CA SER A 175 -9.06 -1.84 39.42
C SER A 175 -9.57 -1.45 40.81
N LYS A 176 -10.82 -0.98 40.91
CA LYS A 176 -11.48 -0.67 42.19
C LYS A 176 -11.75 -1.92 43.03
N GLU A 177 -12.06 -3.04 42.41
CA GLU A 177 -12.21 -4.33 43.11
C GLU A 177 -10.87 -4.81 43.69
N VAL A 178 -9.76 -4.64 42.96
CA VAL A 178 -8.40 -4.92 43.44
C VAL A 178 -7.99 -3.98 44.58
N GLU A 179 -8.28 -2.68 44.48
CA GLU A 179 -8.07 -1.72 45.57
C GLU A 179 -8.86 -2.12 46.83
N MET A 180 -10.16 -2.43 46.70
CA MET A 180 -10.99 -2.92 47.81
C MET A 180 -10.47 -4.24 48.38
N LYS A 181 -10.01 -5.16 47.53
CA LYS A 181 -9.41 -6.44 47.96
C LYS A 181 -8.12 -6.24 48.73
N GLN A 182 -7.25 -5.31 48.33
CA GLN A 182 -6.04 -4.95 49.07
C GLN A 182 -6.38 -4.34 50.44
N GLN A 183 -7.39 -3.46 50.52
CA GLN A 183 -7.87 -2.94 51.81
C GLN A 183 -8.43 -4.05 52.70
N LEU A 184 -9.23 -4.97 52.15
CA LEU A 184 -9.73 -6.13 52.87
C LEU A 184 -8.61 -7.05 53.35
N GLU A 185 -7.59 -7.31 52.52
CA GLU A 185 -6.42 -8.11 52.91
C GLU A 185 -5.62 -7.46 54.05
N LEU A 186 -5.48 -6.12 54.06
CA LEU A 186 -4.87 -5.40 55.17
C LEU A 186 -5.70 -5.53 56.46
N THR A 187 -7.03 -5.43 56.39
CA THR A 187 -7.89 -5.63 57.57
C THR A 187 -7.91 -7.07 58.07
N VAL A 188 -7.87 -8.07 57.17
CA VAL A 188 -7.76 -9.49 57.55
C VAL A 188 -6.43 -9.75 58.24
N ARG A 189 -5.30 -9.27 57.70
CA ARG A 189 -3.98 -9.40 58.35
C ARG A 189 -3.91 -8.73 59.72
N ALA A 190 -4.62 -7.61 59.92
CA ALA A 190 -4.75 -6.99 61.24
C ALA A 190 -5.52 -7.89 62.23
N LEU A 191 -6.69 -8.38 61.83
CA LEU A 191 -7.50 -9.31 62.63
C LEU A 191 -6.77 -10.65 62.90
N GLU A 192 -5.96 -11.14 61.96
CA GLU A 192 -5.10 -12.33 62.18
C GLU A 192 -4.03 -12.08 63.25
N MET A 193 -3.45 -10.86 63.30
CA MET A 193 -2.49 -10.47 64.33
C MET A 193 -3.15 -10.27 65.71
N GLU A 194 -4.37 -9.72 65.74
CA GLU A 194 -5.20 -9.66 66.97
C GLU A 194 -5.53 -11.08 67.46
N LEU A 195 -6.05 -11.95 66.59
CA LEU A 195 -6.36 -13.35 66.92
C LEU A 195 -5.12 -14.16 67.32
N LYS A 196 -3.95 -13.86 66.74
CA LYS A 196 -2.67 -14.46 67.16
C LYS A 196 -2.27 -14.01 68.57
N THR A 197 -2.52 -12.75 68.91
CA THR A 197 -2.29 -12.20 70.26
C THR A 197 -3.21 -12.89 71.26
N VAL A 198 -4.53 -12.85 71.03
CA VAL A 198 -5.55 -13.53 71.86
C VAL A 198 -5.31 -15.03 71.99
N ARG A 199 -4.75 -15.69 70.96
CA ARG A 199 -4.37 -17.11 71.03
C ARG A 199 -3.17 -17.36 71.95
N ASN A 200 -2.18 -16.47 71.96
CA ASN A 200 -1.05 -16.56 72.89
C ASN A 200 -1.54 -16.36 74.34
N ASP A 201 -2.37 -15.35 74.56
CA ASP A 201 -2.96 -15.04 75.87
C ASP A 201 -3.79 -16.24 76.39
N LEU A 202 -4.62 -16.83 75.52
CA LEU A 202 -5.37 -18.04 75.83
C LEU A 202 -4.46 -19.26 76.07
N HIS A 203 -3.34 -19.38 75.35
CA HIS A 203 -2.40 -20.48 75.57
C HIS A 203 -1.75 -20.37 76.96
N GLN A 204 -1.34 -19.17 77.38
CA GLN A 204 -0.83 -18.92 78.74
C GLN A 204 -1.88 -19.30 79.80
N VAL A 205 -3.13 -18.85 79.66
CA VAL A 205 -4.24 -19.20 80.57
C VAL A 205 -4.51 -20.72 80.58
N ILE A 206 -4.29 -21.42 79.47
CA ILE A 206 -4.39 -22.89 79.41
C ILE A 206 -3.23 -23.58 80.14
N GLU A 207 -2.00 -23.05 80.08
CA GLU A 207 -0.87 -23.58 80.87
C GLU A 207 -1.09 -23.38 82.37
N GLU A 208 -1.49 -22.18 82.79
CA GLU A 208 -1.88 -21.86 84.18
C GLU A 208 -3.00 -22.79 84.69
N ARG A 209 -3.99 -23.09 83.83
CA ARG A 209 -5.06 -24.07 84.14
C ARG A 209 -4.55 -25.52 84.16
N ASN A 210 -3.56 -25.87 83.36
CA ASN A 210 -3.03 -27.24 83.30
C ASN A 210 -2.16 -27.56 84.52
N ASP A 211 -1.35 -26.62 85.00
CA ASP A 211 -0.57 -26.84 86.22
C ASP A 211 -1.45 -26.93 87.48
N THR A 212 -2.52 -26.12 87.56
CA THR A 212 -3.53 -26.27 88.64
C THR A 212 -4.30 -27.59 88.53
N GLN A 213 -4.66 -28.04 87.33
CA GLN A 213 -5.29 -29.36 87.12
C GLN A 213 -4.34 -30.54 87.44
N LYS A 214 -3.04 -30.36 87.24
CA LYS A 214 -1.99 -31.35 87.57
C LYS A 214 -1.83 -31.51 89.09
N GLN A 215 -1.91 -30.42 89.85
CA GLN A 215 -1.97 -30.46 91.31
C GLN A 215 -3.22 -31.23 91.79
N LEU A 216 -4.41 -30.89 91.25
CA LEU A 216 -5.67 -31.54 91.60
C LEU A 216 -5.71 -33.05 91.28
N THR A 217 -5.06 -33.48 90.19
CA THR A 217 -5.02 -34.90 89.80
C THR A 217 -4.04 -35.72 90.64
N GLN A 218 -2.94 -35.13 91.12
CA GLN A 218 -2.08 -35.76 92.13
C GLN A 218 -2.85 -36.05 93.43
N GLU A 219 -3.62 -35.06 93.92
CA GLU A 219 -4.48 -35.22 95.11
C GLU A 219 -5.55 -36.31 94.91
N ARG A 220 -6.20 -36.34 93.75
CA ARG A 220 -7.25 -37.32 93.44
C ARG A 220 -6.73 -38.75 93.30
N ASN A 221 -5.53 -38.94 92.73
CA ASN A 221 -4.92 -40.26 92.59
C ASN A 221 -4.53 -40.86 93.95
N ALA A 222 -4.09 -40.05 94.92
CA ALA A 222 -3.85 -40.50 96.29
C ALA A 222 -5.14 -41.03 96.96
N ARG A 223 -6.30 -40.44 96.64
CA ARG A 223 -7.62 -40.85 97.14
C ARG A 223 -8.10 -42.18 96.53
N ILE A 224 -7.98 -42.34 95.21
CA ILE A 224 -8.40 -43.57 94.50
C ILE A 224 -7.60 -44.79 94.96
N LEU A 225 -6.31 -44.62 95.29
CA LEU A 225 -5.49 -45.70 95.83
C LEU A 225 -6.02 -46.25 97.17
N GLN A 226 -6.66 -45.42 98.00
CA GLN A 226 -7.31 -45.84 99.24
C GLN A 226 -8.61 -46.62 98.96
N GLU A 227 -9.41 -46.17 98.00
CA GLU A 227 -10.69 -46.81 97.62
C GLU A 227 -10.49 -48.18 96.95
N GLY A 228 -9.49 -48.32 96.08
CA GLY A 228 -9.23 -49.58 95.34
C GLY A 228 -8.82 -50.77 96.21
N ILE A 229 -8.25 -50.51 97.38
CA ILE A 229 -7.94 -51.54 98.40
C ILE A 229 -9.23 -52.12 99.00
N LEU A 230 -10.27 -51.29 99.15
CA LEU A 230 -11.54 -51.67 99.78
C LEU A 230 -12.40 -52.58 98.87
N ALA A 231 -12.51 -52.23 97.59
CA ALA A 231 -13.44 -52.89 96.65
C ALA A 231 -13.09 -54.36 96.35
N ASN A 232 -11.79 -54.68 96.25
CA ASN A 232 -11.31 -56.04 95.94
C ASN A 232 -11.71 -57.10 96.98
N HIS A 233 -12.03 -56.69 98.22
CA HIS A 233 -12.47 -57.60 99.26
C HIS A 233 -13.92 -58.08 99.04
N LEU A 234 -14.76 -57.26 98.41
CA LEU A 234 -16.21 -57.49 98.29
C LEU A 234 -16.59 -58.46 97.15
N ALA A 235 -15.81 -58.48 96.06
CA ALA A 235 -16.14 -59.27 94.86
C ALA A 235 -16.12 -60.79 95.11
N LYS A 236 -15.10 -61.28 95.82
CA LYS A 236 -14.92 -62.71 96.16
C LYS A 236 -16.07 -63.32 96.99
N GLN A 237 -16.96 -62.49 97.53
CA GLN A 237 -18.09 -62.93 98.35
C GLN A 237 -19.34 -63.31 97.52
N LYS A 238 -19.43 -62.93 96.23
CA LYS A 238 -20.65 -63.10 95.42
C LYS A 238 -20.70 -64.36 94.55
N GLU A 239 -19.57 -64.85 94.04
CA GLU A 239 -19.55 -65.96 93.07
C GLU A 239 -20.12 -67.28 93.62
N ILE A 240 -20.00 -67.50 94.94
CA ILE A 240 -20.47 -68.71 95.64
C ILE A 240 -22.02 -68.87 95.60
N LYS A 241 -22.79 -67.81 95.22
CA LYS A 241 -24.25 -67.78 95.39
C LYS A 241 -25.12 -68.26 94.21
N MET A 242 -24.56 -68.57 93.04
CA MET A 242 -25.29 -68.55 91.76
C MET A 242 -25.73 -69.92 91.16
N ALA A 243 -25.83 -71.01 91.93
CA ALA A 243 -25.78 -72.37 91.36
C ALA A 243 -26.95 -73.38 91.65
N ASN A 244 -28.26 -73.05 91.53
CA ASN A 244 -29.41 -73.99 91.78
C ASN A 244 -30.78 -73.67 91.06
N LYS A 245 -31.67 -74.69 90.77
CA LYS A 245 -33.12 -74.75 90.25
C LYS A 245 -33.37 -74.96 88.70
N GLU A 246 -34.52 -75.38 88.08
CA GLU A 246 -35.98 -75.73 88.36
C GLU A 246 -36.64 -76.69 87.26
N MET A 247 -37.91 -77.22 87.34
CA MET A 247 -38.49 -78.28 86.39
C MET A 247 -40.07 -78.67 86.44
N ASN A 248 -40.52 -79.98 86.20
CA ASN A 248 -41.84 -80.80 86.37
C ASN A 248 -42.85 -81.16 85.15
N SER A 249 -43.83 -82.16 85.05
CA SER A 249 -44.18 -83.59 85.54
C SER A 249 -45.66 -84.19 85.25
N GLU A 250 -45.92 -85.53 84.93
CA GLU A 250 -47.18 -86.22 84.35
C GLU A 250 -47.55 -87.73 84.85
N VAL A 251 -48.52 -88.68 84.48
CA VAL A 251 -49.97 -88.94 83.97
C VAL A 251 -50.41 -90.52 83.94
N SER A 252 -51.72 -91.03 83.86
CA SER A 252 -52.21 -92.52 83.80
C SER A 252 -53.74 -92.90 83.47
N ASP A 253 -54.21 -94.21 83.23
CA ASP A 253 -55.63 -94.72 82.83
C ASP A 253 -56.05 -96.30 82.99
N SER A 254 -57.32 -96.85 82.77
CA SER A 254 -57.82 -98.32 82.93
C SER A 254 -59.28 -98.85 82.39
N CYS A 255 -59.69 -100.18 82.35
CA CYS A 255 -61.05 -100.79 81.89
C CYS A 255 -61.46 -102.34 82.25
N GLU A 256 -62.68 -102.94 81.89
CA GLU A 256 -63.31 -104.32 82.30
C GLU A 256 -64.46 -105.06 81.41
N GLU A 257 -65.04 -106.28 81.74
CA GLU A 257 -65.95 -107.24 80.90
C GLU A 257 -67.08 -108.23 81.57
N ALA A 258 -67.95 -109.06 80.85
CA ALA A 258 -69.10 -109.98 81.36
C ALA A 258 -69.75 -111.18 80.47
N LYS A 259 -70.59 -112.18 80.96
CA LYS A 259 -71.18 -113.46 80.25
C LYS A 259 -72.56 -114.16 80.76
N ASP A 260 -73.14 -115.28 80.16
CA ASP A 260 -74.56 -115.91 80.34
C ASP A 260 -74.86 -117.52 80.29
N LEU A 261 -76.08 -118.11 79.95
CA LEU A 261 -76.75 -119.43 80.46
C LEU A 261 -77.67 -120.39 79.51
N LEU A 262 -78.25 -121.59 79.94
CA LEU A 262 -79.13 -122.61 79.15
C LEU A 262 -79.92 -123.83 79.88
N HIS A 263 -81.06 -124.46 79.39
CA HIS A 263 -81.77 -125.77 79.88
C HIS A 263 -83.02 -126.42 79.09
N LYS A 264 -83.38 -127.79 79.09
CA LYS A 264 -84.74 -128.48 78.80
C LYS A 264 -84.93 -130.08 78.82
N ASN A 265 -86.18 -130.61 78.67
CA ASN A 265 -86.72 -131.91 78.05
C ASN A 265 -87.16 -133.17 78.89
N HIS A 266 -88.31 -133.83 78.55
CA HIS A 266 -88.97 -134.91 79.35
C HIS A 266 -89.87 -135.94 78.57
N MET A 267 -90.64 -136.80 79.27
CA MET A 267 -91.38 -138.03 78.83
C MET A 267 -92.93 -137.91 78.70
N LEU A 268 -93.63 -138.89 78.07
CA LEU A 268 -94.97 -138.67 77.44
C LEU A 268 -95.90 -139.90 77.10
N HIS A 269 -95.87 -141.09 77.74
CA HIS A 269 -96.07 -142.37 76.99
C HIS A 269 -97.35 -143.27 77.03
N ASP A 270 -98.30 -143.19 77.99
CA ASP A 270 -99.12 -144.38 78.40
C ASP A 270 -100.58 -144.55 77.86
N GLU A 271 -100.93 -144.04 76.67
CA GLU A 271 -102.35 -143.71 76.31
C GLU A 271 -103.24 -144.84 75.69
N ILE A 272 -102.71 -146.00 75.28
CA ILE A 272 -103.12 -146.59 73.97
C ILE A 272 -104.27 -147.64 73.96
N ALA A 273 -104.62 -148.31 75.06
CA ALA A 273 -105.13 -149.70 74.97
C ALA A 273 -106.61 -149.95 74.54
N MET A 274 -107.56 -149.03 74.73
CA MET A 274 -109.00 -149.39 74.80
C MET A 274 -109.73 -149.62 73.46
N LEU A 275 -109.11 -149.27 72.34
CA LEU A 275 -109.75 -148.91 71.05
C LEU A 275 -110.23 -150.10 70.17
N ARG A 276 -110.69 -151.24 70.74
CA ARG A 276 -110.81 -152.51 69.98
C ARG A 276 -112.20 -153.06 69.67
N LEU A 277 -113.22 -152.87 70.52
CA LEU A 277 -114.52 -153.55 70.33
C LEU A 277 -115.48 -152.86 69.34
N GLU A 278 -115.28 -151.57 69.10
CA GLU A 278 -116.08 -150.75 68.17
C GLU A 278 -115.90 -151.18 66.69
N ILE A 279 -114.88 -152.00 66.41
CA ILE A 279 -114.43 -152.39 65.06
C ILE A 279 -115.41 -153.35 64.35
N ASP A 280 -116.03 -154.31 65.05
CA ASP A 280 -116.81 -155.37 64.36
C ASP A 280 -118.20 -154.92 63.90
N ALA A 281 -118.87 -153.98 64.59
CA ALA A 281 -120.16 -153.44 64.14
C ALA A 281 -120.04 -152.62 62.84
N VAL A 282 -118.91 -151.89 62.70
CA VAL A 282 -118.55 -151.14 61.48
C VAL A 282 -118.39 -152.05 60.26
N LYS A 283 -117.93 -153.29 60.47
CA LYS A 283 -117.57 -154.27 59.43
C LYS A 283 -118.74 -154.64 58.51
N ASN A 284 -119.91 -154.98 59.05
CA ASN A 284 -121.06 -155.39 58.25
C ASN A 284 -121.66 -154.19 57.49
N GLN A 285 -121.69 -153.00 58.09
CA GLN A 285 -122.12 -151.79 57.39
C GLN A 285 -121.14 -151.39 56.28
N ASN A 286 -119.86 -151.77 56.37
CA ASN A 286 -118.89 -151.54 55.31
C ASN A 286 -119.12 -152.45 54.09
N GLN A 287 -119.56 -153.71 54.25
CA GLN A 287 -119.80 -154.60 53.08
C GLN A 287 -120.89 -154.08 52.13
N GLU A 288 -121.93 -153.42 52.64
CA GLU A 288 -122.98 -152.84 51.79
C GLU A 288 -122.51 -151.51 51.14
N LYS A 289 -121.65 -150.74 51.82
CA LYS A 289 -120.94 -149.60 51.22
C LYS A 289 -119.98 -150.05 50.12
N GLU A 290 -119.22 -151.14 50.35
CA GLU A 290 -118.27 -151.72 49.38
C GLU A 290 -118.94 -152.03 48.05
N LYS A 291 -120.11 -152.67 48.05
CA LYS A 291 -120.87 -152.91 46.82
C LYS A 291 -121.20 -151.63 46.06
N LYS A 292 -121.62 -150.58 46.76
CA LYS A 292 -121.93 -149.29 46.13
C LYS A 292 -120.67 -148.58 45.63
N TYR A 293 -119.57 -148.67 46.38
CA TYR A 293 -118.26 -148.19 45.92
C TYR A 293 -117.77 -148.92 44.67
N PHE A 294 -118.08 -150.21 44.46
CA PHE A 294 -117.74 -150.91 43.21
C PHE A 294 -118.46 -150.31 41.98
N GLU A 295 -119.75 -149.98 42.09
CA GLU A 295 -120.49 -149.31 41.00
C GLU A 295 -119.95 -147.89 40.76
N ASP A 296 -119.68 -147.11 41.83
CA ASP A 296 -119.07 -145.79 41.72
C ASP A 296 -117.67 -145.86 41.08
N ILE A 297 -116.85 -146.87 41.43
CA ILE A 297 -115.51 -147.10 40.84
C ILE A 297 -115.59 -147.42 39.36
N GLU A 298 -116.59 -148.18 38.90
CA GLU A 298 -116.74 -148.52 37.48
C GLU A 298 -117.18 -147.30 36.65
N ILE A 299 -118.07 -146.46 37.19
CA ILE A 299 -118.43 -145.15 36.60
C ILE A 299 -117.24 -144.19 36.59
N VAL A 300 -116.42 -144.16 37.65
CA VAL A 300 -115.20 -143.35 37.72
C VAL A 300 -114.14 -143.83 36.73
N LYS A 301 -113.98 -145.15 36.53
CA LYS A 301 -113.11 -145.70 35.48
C LYS A 301 -113.49 -145.21 34.09
N GLY A 302 -114.76 -145.32 33.71
CA GLY A 302 -115.21 -144.83 32.39
C GLY A 302 -114.89 -143.35 32.16
N LYS A 303 -115.11 -142.51 33.18
CA LYS A 303 -114.76 -141.08 33.14
C LYS A 303 -113.24 -140.84 33.08
N ASN A 304 -112.44 -141.65 33.78
CA ASN A 304 -110.99 -141.57 33.75
C ASN A 304 -110.43 -141.92 32.36
N ASP A 305 -110.94 -143.00 31.73
CA ASP A 305 -110.48 -143.45 30.42
C ASP A 305 -110.78 -142.41 29.31
N ASP A 306 -111.91 -141.70 29.41
CA ASP A 306 -112.23 -140.61 28.48
C ASP A 306 -111.40 -139.33 28.74
N LEU A 307 -111.14 -138.98 30.01
CA LEU A 307 -110.20 -137.91 30.35
C LEU A 307 -108.78 -138.22 29.85
N GLN A 308 -108.33 -139.47 29.95
CA GLN A 308 -107.00 -139.90 29.52
C GLN A 308 -106.83 -139.85 28.00
N LYS A 309 -107.90 -140.10 27.22
CA LYS A 309 -107.93 -139.84 25.76
C LYS A 309 -107.84 -138.34 25.46
N ALA A 310 -108.60 -137.52 26.19
CA ALA A 310 -108.64 -136.07 25.98
C ALA A 310 -107.30 -135.39 26.29
N ILE A 311 -106.61 -135.81 27.36
CA ILE A 311 -105.26 -135.34 27.70
C ILE A 311 -104.29 -135.64 26.55
N LYS A 312 -104.27 -136.87 26.05
CA LYS A 312 -103.32 -137.28 25.00
C LYS A 312 -103.51 -136.49 23.69
N LEU A 313 -104.75 -136.24 23.28
CA LEU A 313 -105.05 -135.39 22.12
C LEU A 313 -104.52 -133.96 22.29
N ASN A 314 -104.57 -133.44 23.52
CA ASN A 314 -104.08 -132.11 23.86
C ASN A 314 -102.53 -132.05 23.92
N GLU A 315 -101.87 -133.11 24.38
CA GLU A 315 -100.40 -133.28 24.33
C GLU A 315 -99.88 -133.29 22.88
N GLU A 316 -100.53 -134.05 21.99
CA GLU A 316 -100.20 -134.10 20.56
C GLU A 316 -100.38 -132.71 19.90
N THR A 317 -101.50 -132.02 20.20
CA THR A 317 -101.77 -130.66 19.72
C THR A 317 -100.71 -129.66 20.20
N LEU A 318 -100.39 -129.65 21.51
CA LEU A 318 -99.40 -128.76 22.09
C LEU A 318 -98.00 -128.97 21.47
N THR A 319 -97.62 -130.24 21.25
CA THR A 319 -96.34 -130.61 20.64
C THR A 319 -96.23 -130.07 19.21
N GLN A 320 -97.31 -130.14 18.42
CA GLN A 320 -97.33 -129.59 17.07
C GLN A 320 -97.23 -128.05 17.06
N THR A 321 -97.86 -127.37 18.02
CA THR A 321 -97.72 -125.91 18.21
C THR A 321 -96.29 -125.51 18.61
N ILE A 322 -95.66 -126.24 19.53
CA ILE A 322 -94.25 -126.00 19.94
C ILE A 322 -93.30 -126.17 18.75
N PHE A 323 -93.52 -127.15 17.88
CA PHE A 323 -92.71 -127.34 16.67
C PHE A 323 -92.81 -126.13 15.72
N GLN A 324 -94.02 -125.58 15.51
CA GLN A 324 -94.23 -124.40 14.66
C GLN A 324 -93.50 -123.15 15.20
N TYR A 325 -93.62 -122.86 16.50
CA TYR A 325 -92.92 -121.72 17.11
C TYR A 325 -91.40 -121.89 17.09
N THR A 326 -90.90 -123.11 17.27
CA THR A 326 -89.47 -123.44 17.18
C THR A 326 -88.92 -123.18 15.77
N GLY A 327 -89.69 -123.51 14.72
CA GLY A 327 -89.37 -123.18 13.33
C GLY A 327 -89.25 -121.66 13.08
N GLN A 328 -90.19 -120.87 13.62
CA GLN A 328 -90.17 -119.40 13.51
C GLN A 328 -88.97 -118.78 14.23
N LEU A 329 -88.65 -119.25 15.45
CA LEU A 329 -87.51 -118.78 16.24
C LEU A 329 -86.18 -118.98 15.49
N ASN A 330 -85.99 -120.14 14.86
CA ASN A 330 -84.79 -120.45 14.09
C ASN A 330 -84.65 -119.56 12.85
N ALA A 331 -85.75 -119.25 12.16
CA ALA A 331 -85.74 -118.33 11.01
C ALA A 331 -85.32 -116.91 11.43
N LEU A 332 -85.91 -116.36 12.50
CA LEU A 332 -85.55 -115.05 13.05
C LEU A 332 -84.10 -115.00 13.57
N THR A 333 -83.57 -116.12 14.07
CA THR A 333 -82.17 -116.24 14.51
C THR A 333 -81.20 -116.17 13.32
N ALA A 334 -81.53 -116.83 12.20
CA ALA A 334 -80.76 -116.76 10.96
C ALA A 334 -80.81 -115.37 10.31
N GLU A 335 -81.96 -114.68 10.37
CA GLU A 335 -82.09 -113.30 9.88
C GLU A 335 -81.24 -112.32 10.69
N ASN A 336 -81.26 -112.41 12.03
CA ASN A 336 -80.44 -111.56 12.90
C ASN A 336 -78.93 -111.76 12.65
N THR A 337 -78.47 -113.00 12.44
CA THR A 337 -77.05 -113.26 12.10
C THR A 337 -76.67 -112.67 10.75
N MET A 338 -77.55 -112.73 9.74
CA MET A 338 -77.31 -112.06 8.45
C MET A 338 -77.26 -110.53 8.60
N LEU A 339 -78.20 -109.92 9.32
CA LEU A 339 -78.26 -108.47 9.51
C LEU A 339 -77.04 -107.94 10.27
N ASN A 340 -76.59 -108.64 11.32
CA ASN A 340 -75.36 -108.29 12.04
C ASN A 340 -74.12 -108.35 11.13
N SER A 341 -73.99 -109.36 10.27
CA SER A 341 -72.86 -109.44 9.31
C SER A 341 -72.83 -108.28 8.32
N LYS A 342 -74.01 -107.82 7.85
CA LYS A 342 -74.13 -106.64 6.98
C LYS A 342 -73.78 -105.36 7.71
N LEU A 343 -74.23 -105.22 8.97
CA LEU A 343 -73.94 -104.07 9.82
C LEU A 343 -72.44 -103.94 10.12
N GLU A 344 -71.72 -105.04 10.35
CA GLU A 344 -70.28 -104.99 10.60
C GLU A 344 -69.49 -104.60 9.34
N ASN A 345 -69.83 -105.17 8.18
CA ASN A 345 -69.23 -104.79 6.90
C ASN A 345 -69.38 -103.27 6.60
N GLU A 346 -70.50 -102.66 6.98
CA GLU A 346 -70.71 -101.21 6.80
C GLU A 346 -70.02 -100.34 7.87
N LYS A 347 -69.65 -100.88 9.03
CA LYS A 347 -68.70 -100.19 9.93
C LYS A 347 -67.29 -100.20 9.34
N GLU A 348 -66.85 -101.34 8.78
CA GLU A 348 -65.54 -101.44 8.15
C GLU A 348 -65.44 -100.62 6.85
N SER A 349 -66.52 -100.51 6.07
CA SER A 349 -66.58 -99.64 4.88
C SER A 349 -66.39 -98.17 5.30
N LYS A 350 -67.16 -97.73 6.31
CA LYS A 350 -67.10 -96.39 6.88
C LYS A 350 -65.73 -96.05 7.47
N GLN A 351 -65.15 -96.93 8.29
CA GLN A 351 -63.84 -96.66 8.93
C GLN A 351 -62.73 -96.44 7.91
N ARG A 352 -62.72 -97.20 6.79
CA ARG A 352 -61.77 -97.00 5.69
C ARG A 352 -61.92 -95.60 5.07
N LEU A 353 -63.15 -95.18 4.76
CA LEU A 353 -63.44 -93.83 4.24
C LEU A 353 -63.03 -92.73 5.24
N GLU A 354 -63.24 -92.93 6.54
CA GLU A 354 -62.80 -91.99 7.58
C GLU A 354 -61.26 -91.86 7.63
N THR A 355 -60.51 -92.97 7.52
CA THR A 355 -59.03 -92.91 7.43
C THR A 355 -58.52 -92.24 6.16
N GLU A 356 -59.21 -92.41 5.02
CA GLU A 356 -58.85 -91.77 3.76
C GLU A 356 -59.10 -90.26 3.81
N VAL A 357 -60.24 -89.82 4.37
CA VAL A 357 -60.54 -88.40 4.61
C VAL A 357 -59.50 -87.74 5.51
N GLU A 358 -59.03 -88.43 6.56
CA GLU A 358 -58.01 -87.87 7.47
C GLU A 358 -56.62 -87.82 6.83
N SER A 359 -56.30 -88.75 5.93
CA SER A 359 -55.11 -88.67 5.06
C SER A 359 -55.17 -87.45 4.13
N TYR A 360 -56.32 -87.19 3.50
CA TYR A 360 -56.52 -85.99 2.67
C TYR A 360 -56.43 -84.69 3.49
N ARG A 361 -57.00 -84.64 4.71
CA ARG A 361 -56.87 -83.49 5.64
C ARG A 361 -55.41 -83.23 6.01
N SER A 362 -54.67 -84.28 6.38
CA SER A 362 -53.25 -84.20 6.74
C SER A 362 -52.40 -83.64 5.59
N ARG A 363 -52.64 -84.11 4.36
CA ARG A 363 -51.97 -83.63 3.14
C ARG A 363 -52.32 -82.17 2.81
N LEU A 364 -53.57 -81.77 3.01
CA LEU A 364 -54.01 -80.38 2.80
C LEU A 364 -53.38 -79.43 3.83
N ALA A 365 -53.30 -79.83 5.11
CA ALA A 365 -52.68 -79.04 6.15
C ALA A 365 -51.18 -78.78 5.88
N ALA A 366 -50.44 -79.80 5.42
CA ALA A 366 -49.05 -79.64 4.98
C ALA A 366 -48.92 -78.64 3.81
N ALA A 367 -49.75 -78.78 2.77
CA ALA A 367 -49.72 -77.87 1.61
C ALA A 367 -50.06 -76.40 1.96
N ILE A 368 -50.90 -76.17 2.97
CA ILE A 368 -51.19 -74.82 3.50
C ILE A 368 -49.98 -74.27 4.26
N HIS A 369 -49.37 -75.06 5.14
CA HIS A 369 -48.17 -74.67 5.88
C HIS A 369 -47.02 -74.28 4.93
N ASP A 370 -46.76 -75.09 3.90
CA ASP A 370 -45.69 -74.83 2.92
C ASP A 370 -45.96 -73.56 2.10
N TYR A 371 -47.23 -73.27 1.79
CA TYR A 371 -47.64 -72.02 1.16
C TYR A 371 -47.38 -70.79 2.06
N ASP A 372 -47.77 -70.86 3.33
CA ASP A 372 -47.57 -69.75 4.29
C ASP A 372 -46.09 -69.52 4.60
N GLN A 373 -45.28 -70.59 4.63
CA GLN A 373 -43.82 -70.49 4.71
C GLN A 373 -43.25 -69.81 3.46
N CYS A 374 -43.67 -70.21 2.25
CA CYS A 374 -43.24 -69.57 1.00
C CYS A 374 -43.64 -68.07 0.93
N GLN A 375 -44.84 -67.71 1.37
CA GLN A 375 -45.26 -66.30 1.45
C GLN A 375 -44.43 -65.51 2.47
N THR A 376 -43.98 -66.14 3.55
CA THR A 376 -43.14 -65.50 4.58
C THR A 376 -41.74 -65.24 4.04
N SER A 377 -41.08 -66.25 3.47
CA SER A 377 -39.79 -66.09 2.78
C SER A 377 -39.85 -65.02 1.67
N LYS A 378 -40.98 -64.88 0.97
CA LYS A 378 -41.18 -63.81 -0.02
C LYS A 378 -41.22 -62.42 0.64
N ARG A 379 -41.98 -62.24 1.73
CA ARG A 379 -42.05 -60.97 2.46
C ARG A 379 -40.67 -60.57 3.00
N ASP A 380 -39.91 -61.51 3.55
CA ASP A 380 -38.58 -61.26 4.09
C ASP A 380 -37.58 -60.83 3.00
N LEU A 381 -37.64 -61.47 1.83
CA LEU A 381 -36.83 -61.09 0.66
C LEU A 381 -37.19 -59.70 0.13
N GLU A 382 -38.48 -59.36 0.06
CA GLU A 382 -38.96 -58.06 -0.41
C GLU A 382 -38.60 -56.93 0.59
N LEU A 383 -38.64 -57.21 1.89
CA LEU A 383 -38.12 -56.32 2.94
C LEU A 383 -36.58 -56.16 2.86
N ALA A 384 -35.84 -57.22 2.58
CA ALA A 384 -34.38 -57.15 2.40
C ALA A 384 -33.99 -56.29 1.19
N PHE A 385 -34.68 -56.44 0.06
CA PHE A 385 -34.49 -55.57 -1.11
C PHE A 385 -34.83 -54.10 -0.80
N GLN A 386 -35.87 -53.84 -0.02
CA GLN A 386 -36.23 -52.47 0.34
C GLN A 386 -35.16 -51.81 1.22
N ARG A 387 -34.67 -52.51 2.27
CA ARG A 387 -33.56 -52.01 3.11
C ARG A 387 -32.32 -51.67 2.26
N ALA A 388 -31.91 -52.57 1.36
CA ALA A 388 -30.76 -52.35 0.50
C ALA A 388 -30.91 -51.13 -0.44
N ARG A 389 -32.14 -50.80 -0.86
CA ARG A 389 -32.43 -49.59 -1.65
C ARG A 389 -32.33 -48.32 -0.79
N ASP A 390 -32.84 -48.37 0.43
CA ASP A 390 -32.86 -47.22 1.35
C ASP A 390 -31.44 -46.91 1.88
N GLU A 391 -30.64 -47.95 2.15
CA GLU A 391 -29.20 -47.84 2.43
C GLU A 391 -28.43 -47.22 1.26
N TRP A 392 -28.72 -47.63 0.01
CA TRP A 392 -28.09 -47.07 -1.18
C TRP A 392 -28.45 -45.59 -1.40
N LEU A 393 -29.72 -45.21 -1.19
CA LEU A 393 -30.16 -43.81 -1.25
C LEU A 393 -29.46 -42.95 -0.19
N HIS A 394 -29.39 -43.43 1.06
CA HIS A 394 -28.67 -42.73 2.14
C HIS A 394 -27.17 -42.56 1.82
N LEU A 395 -26.52 -43.56 1.22
CA LEU A 395 -25.14 -43.45 0.74
C LEU A 395 -24.99 -42.45 -0.42
N GLN A 396 -25.96 -42.41 -1.35
CA GLN A 396 -25.98 -41.45 -2.45
C GLN A 396 -26.13 -40.01 -1.92
N ASP A 397 -27.06 -39.76 -1.00
CA ASP A 397 -27.29 -38.44 -0.41
C ASP A 397 -26.10 -37.98 0.44
N LYS A 398 -25.46 -38.89 1.19
CA LYS A 398 -24.20 -38.60 1.87
C LYS A 398 -23.11 -38.18 0.87
N MET A 399 -22.94 -38.91 -0.23
CA MET A 399 -21.96 -38.56 -1.26
C MET A 399 -22.28 -37.20 -1.91
N ASN A 400 -23.55 -36.90 -2.16
CA ASN A 400 -23.99 -35.60 -2.68
C ASN A 400 -23.66 -34.45 -1.71
N PHE A 401 -23.85 -34.67 -0.40
CA PHE A 401 -23.48 -33.73 0.65
C PHE A 401 -21.96 -33.52 0.73
N ASP A 402 -21.17 -34.60 0.77
CA ASP A 402 -19.72 -34.55 0.83
C ASP A 402 -19.12 -33.85 -0.42
N VAL A 403 -19.67 -34.12 -1.63
CA VAL A 403 -19.31 -33.41 -2.87
C VAL A 403 -19.67 -31.92 -2.81
N SER A 404 -20.81 -31.57 -2.22
CA SER A 404 -21.23 -30.16 -2.06
C SER A 404 -20.31 -29.40 -1.12
N ASN A 405 -19.96 -30.01 0.02
CA ASN A 405 -18.98 -29.46 0.97
C ASN A 405 -17.59 -29.27 0.32
N LEU A 406 -17.13 -30.25 -0.47
CA LEU A 406 -15.85 -30.15 -1.19
C LEU A 406 -15.87 -29.02 -2.24
N LYS A 407 -17.00 -28.81 -2.92
CA LYS A 407 -17.18 -27.71 -3.87
C LYS A 407 -17.12 -26.35 -3.17
N GLU A 408 -17.85 -26.17 -2.07
CA GLU A 408 -17.86 -24.91 -1.30
C GLU A 408 -16.46 -24.59 -0.74
N ASN A 409 -15.75 -25.59 -0.22
CA ASN A 409 -14.36 -25.42 0.23
C ASN A 409 -13.42 -25.02 -0.91
N ASN A 410 -13.54 -25.62 -2.10
CA ASN A 410 -12.74 -25.25 -3.26
C ASN A 410 -13.04 -23.82 -3.75
N GLU A 411 -14.30 -23.40 -3.71
CA GLU A 411 -14.71 -22.03 -4.06
C GLU A 411 -14.23 -21.01 -3.02
N MET A 412 -14.27 -21.34 -1.72
CA MET A 412 -13.67 -20.53 -0.66
C MET A 412 -12.15 -20.39 -0.82
N LEU A 413 -11.44 -21.48 -1.12
CA LEU A 413 -10.00 -21.47 -1.40
C LEU A 413 -9.68 -20.62 -2.63
N SER A 414 -10.46 -20.73 -3.70
CA SER A 414 -10.33 -19.91 -4.91
C SER A 414 -10.53 -18.41 -4.64
N GLN A 415 -11.50 -18.06 -3.77
CA GLN A 415 -11.68 -16.69 -3.29
C GLN A 415 -10.51 -16.21 -2.40
N GLN A 416 -9.89 -17.07 -1.60
CA GLN A 416 -8.68 -16.70 -0.85
C GLN A 416 -7.48 -16.50 -1.78
N LEU A 417 -7.31 -17.37 -2.78
CA LEU A 417 -6.19 -17.33 -3.73
C LEU A 417 -6.25 -16.03 -4.55
N SER A 418 -7.41 -15.67 -5.10
CA SER A 418 -7.60 -14.38 -5.79
C SER A 418 -7.42 -13.16 -4.86
N LYS A 419 -7.80 -13.24 -3.57
CA LYS A 419 -7.50 -12.19 -2.57
C LYS A 419 -6.00 -12.06 -2.29
N VAL A 420 -5.22 -13.15 -2.34
CA VAL A 420 -3.75 -13.13 -2.20
C VAL A 420 -3.09 -12.60 -3.47
N GLU A 421 -3.51 -13.06 -4.65
CA GLU A 421 -3.02 -12.58 -5.94
C GLU A 421 -3.25 -11.07 -6.13
N ASN A 422 -4.42 -10.56 -5.74
CA ASN A 422 -4.70 -9.13 -5.73
C ASN A 422 -3.80 -8.33 -4.76
N LYS A 423 -3.36 -8.93 -3.64
CA LYS A 423 -2.35 -8.30 -2.75
C LYS A 423 -0.97 -8.32 -3.39
N PHE A 424 -0.57 -9.44 -4.02
CA PHE A 424 0.70 -9.56 -4.74
C PHE A 424 0.81 -8.56 -5.88
N ASN A 425 -0.23 -8.42 -6.71
CA ASN A 425 -0.24 -7.45 -7.82
C ASN A 425 -0.15 -6.00 -7.31
N LYS A 426 -0.81 -5.66 -6.20
CA LYS A 426 -0.65 -4.34 -5.55
C LYS A 426 0.77 -4.09 -5.02
N LEU A 427 1.43 -5.11 -4.47
CA LEU A 427 2.84 -5.02 -4.04
C LEU A 427 3.79 -4.90 -5.24
N LYS A 428 3.55 -5.64 -6.32
CA LYS A 428 4.32 -5.58 -7.58
C LYS A 428 4.27 -4.19 -8.22
N ILE A 429 3.10 -3.55 -8.25
CA ILE A 429 2.95 -2.16 -8.73
C ILE A 429 3.77 -1.19 -7.86
N LYS A 430 3.68 -1.29 -6.52
CA LYS A 430 4.49 -0.47 -5.60
C LYS A 430 6.00 -0.69 -5.76
N LEU A 431 6.43 -1.94 -6.02
CA LEU A 431 7.83 -2.27 -6.29
C LEU A 431 8.33 -1.55 -7.56
N HIS A 432 7.54 -1.57 -8.64
CA HIS A 432 7.89 -0.83 -9.86
C HIS A 432 7.97 0.68 -9.63
N GLN A 433 6.99 1.27 -8.93
CA GLN A 433 7.00 2.69 -8.56
C GLN A 433 8.28 3.06 -7.78
N THR A 434 8.58 2.36 -6.67
CA THR A 434 9.77 2.62 -5.85
C THR A 434 11.09 2.38 -6.58
N ARG A 435 11.16 1.44 -7.54
CA ARG A 435 12.32 1.23 -8.41
C ARG A 435 12.55 2.41 -9.35
N ASP A 436 11.47 2.98 -9.90
CA ASP A 436 11.54 4.05 -10.88
C ASP A 436 11.81 5.40 -10.20
N ASP A 437 11.23 5.63 -9.00
CA ASP A 437 11.63 6.71 -8.08
C ASP A 437 13.12 6.67 -7.72
N LEU A 438 13.66 5.47 -7.48
CA LEU A 438 15.07 5.27 -7.14
C LEU A 438 15.96 5.57 -8.35
N ARG A 439 15.56 5.13 -9.56
CA ARG A 439 16.26 5.45 -10.82
C ARG A 439 16.33 6.95 -11.06
N GLU A 440 15.25 7.69 -10.84
CA GLU A 440 15.27 9.16 -10.96
C GLU A 440 16.26 9.80 -9.97
N LYS A 441 16.26 9.34 -8.71
CA LYS A 441 17.22 9.81 -7.69
C LYS A 441 18.67 9.50 -8.06
N THR A 442 18.96 8.34 -8.63
CA THR A 442 20.29 8.00 -9.16
C THR A 442 20.71 8.97 -10.28
N LEU A 443 19.83 9.23 -11.25
CA LEU A 443 20.11 10.18 -12.35
C LEU A 443 20.32 11.63 -11.87
N MET A 444 19.67 12.03 -10.78
CA MET A 444 19.93 13.32 -10.14
C MET A 444 21.29 13.35 -9.42
N LEU A 445 21.69 12.24 -8.77
CA LEU A 445 22.99 12.13 -8.10
C LEU A 445 24.14 12.10 -9.12
N GLU A 446 23.95 11.43 -10.26
CA GLU A 446 24.87 11.48 -11.42
C GLU A 446 24.99 12.88 -12.06
N ARG A 447 23.97 13.73 -11.97
CA ARG A 447 24.08 15.16 -12.34
C ARG A 447 24.98 15.89 -11.36
N VAL A 448 24.64 15.86 -10.07
CA VAL A 448 25.40 16.54 -9.00
C VAL A 448 26.88 16.12 -9.00
N GLN A 449 27.19 14.84 -9.25
CA GLN A 449 28.57 14.37 -9.30
C GLN A 449 29.33 14.88 -10.54
N ARG A 450 28.68 15.02 -11.70
CA ARG A 450 29.30 15.68 -12.87
C ARG A 450 29.49 17.18 -12.65
N ASP A 451 28.51 17.85 -12.05
CA ASP A 451 28.57 19.27 -11.74
C ASP A 451 29.70 19.56 -10.73
N LEU A 452 29.91 18.67 -9.76
CA LEU A 452 31.05 18.69 -8.83
C LEU A 452 32.39 18.54 -9.56
N SER A 453 32.57 17.52 -10.40
CA SER A 453 33.82 17.34 -11.15
C SER A 453 34.10 18.47 -12.14
N GLN A 454 33.07 19.12 -12.68
CA GLN A 454 33.24 20.34 -13.48
C GLN A 454 33.75 21.51 -12.62
N ALA A 455 33.23 21.69 -11.40
CA ALA A 455 33.72 22.70 -10.47
C ALA A 455 35.16 22.42 -10.00
N GLU A 456 35.55 21.15 -9.84
CA GLU A 456 36.93 20.76 -9.54
C GLU A 456 37.91 21.09 -10.68
N CYS A 457 37.52 20.88 -11.95
CA CYS A 457 38.30 21.35 -13.10
C CYS A 457 38.43 22.88 -13.12
N GLN A 458 37.33 23.62 -12.91
CA GLN A 458 37.36 25.09 -12.87
C GLN A 458 38.25 25.62 -11.73
N LYS A 459 38.26 24.96 -10.56
CA LYS A 459 39.22 25.26 -9.49
C LYS A 459 40.66 25.11 -9.97
N GLN A 460 40.99 24.00 -10.63
CA GLN A 460 42.36 23.73 -11.12
C GLN A 460 42.80 24.75 -12.19
N GLU A 461 41.90 25.17 -13.09
CA GLU A 461 42.17 26.24 -14.06
C GLU A 461 42.49 27.57 -13.37
N ILE A 462 41.69 27.97 -12.38
CA ILE A 462 41.90 29.20 -11.59
C ILE A 462 43.22 29.12 -10.79
N GLU A 463 43.53 27.96 -10.22
CA GLU A 463 44.74 27.74 -9.40
C GLU A 463 46.02 27.78 -10.25
N HIS A 464 45.98 27.23 -11.48
CA HIS A 464 47.05 27.39 -12.46
C HIS A 464 47.19 28.84 -12.96
N MET A 465 46.08 29.53 -13.22
CA MET A 465 46.07 30.96 -13.57
C MET A 465 46.72 31.81 -12.47
N TYR A 466 46.39 31.54 -11.19
CA TYR A 466 47.00 32.21 -10.05
C TYR A 466 48.51 31.98 -9.97
N GLN A 467 48.98 30.74 -10.15
CA GLN A 467 50.43 30.44 -10.18
C GLN A 467 51.17 31.19 -11.31
N ASN A 468 50.54 31.34 -12.47
CA ASN A 468 51.10 32.11 -13.60
C ASN A 468 51.23 33.61 -13.25
N GLU A 469 50.20 34.24 -12.67
CA GLU A 469 50.30 35.63 -12.21
C GLU A 469 51.33 35.80 -11.08
N GLN A 470 51.41 34.86 -10.13
CA GLN A 470 52.43 34.87 -9.09
C GLN A 470 53.85 34.78 -9.68
N GLY A 471 54.04 33.98 -10.73
CA GLY A 471 55.30 33.93 -11.50
C GLY A 471 55.67 35.28 -12.15
N LYS A 472 54.67 36.04 -12.62
CA LYS A 472 54.91 37.42 -13.11
C LYS A 472 55.25 38.38 -11.98
N VAL A 473 54.54 38.31 -10.84
CA VAL A 473 54.83 39.12 -9.64
C VAL A 473 56.27 38.90 -9.17
N ASN A 474 56.72 37.65 -9.05
CA ASN A 474 58.09 37.32 -8.68
C ASN A 474 59.12 37.90 -9.69
N LYS A 475 58.78 37.95 -10.98
CA LYS A 475 59.61 38.58 -12.03
C LYS A 475 59.62 40.12 -11.97
N TYR A 476 58.61 40.76 -11.37
CA TYR A 476 58.64 42.19 -11.07
C TYR A 476 59.43 42.48 -9.79
N ILE A 477 59.34 41.63 -8.76
CA ILE A 477 60.14 41.75 -7.54
C ILE A 477 61.64 41.69 -7.87
N GLY A 478 62.11 40.67 -8.61
CA GLY A 478 63.52 40.59 -9.03
C GLY A 478 64.01 41.75 -9.91
N LYS A 479 63.09 42.46 -10.59
CA LYS A 479 63.42 43.72 -11.28
C LYS A 479 63.57 44.88 -10.30
N GLN A 480 62.65 45.00 -9.33
CA GLN A 480 62.72 46.01 -8.28
C GLN A 480 64.04 45.88 -7.49
N GLU A 481 64.38 44.67 -7.03
CA GLU A 481 65.63 44.36 -6.33
C GLU A 481 66.86 44.81 -7.14
N SER A 482 66.91 44.50 -8.46
CA SER A 482 68.00 44.94 -9.34
C SER A 482 68.09 46.46 -9.54
N LEU A 483 66.98 47.19 -9.41
CA LEU A 483 66.95 48.65 -9.47
C LEU A 483 67.33 49.29 -8.13
N GLU A 484 66.98 48.67 -7.01
CA GLU A 484 67.38 49.09 -5.66
C GLU A 484 68.89 48.88 -5.44
N GLU A 485 69.46 47.79 -5.93
CA GLU A 485 70.91 47.58 -5.95
C GLU A 485 71.61 48.66 -6.81
N ARG A 486 71.09 48.92 -8.03
CA ARG A 486 71.67 49.92 -8.92
C ARG A 486 71.58 51.34 -8.36
N LEU A 487 70.50 51.67 -7.65
CA LEU A 487 70.33 52.93 -6.93
C LEU A 487 71.29 53.04 -5.74
N SER A 488 71.53 51.95 -5.01
CA SER A 488 72.52 51.89 -3.92
C SER A 488 73.95 52.11 -4.43
N GLN A 489 74.29 51.52 -5.58
CA GLN A 489 75.57 51.77 -6.26
C GLN A 489 75.73 53.27 -6.60
N LEU A 490 74.73 53.87 -7.27
CA LEU A 490 74.74 55.29 -7.64
C LEU A 490 74.78 56.25 -6.43
N GLN A 491 74.20 55.88 -5.29
CA GLN A 491 74.34 56.63 -4.03
C GLN A 491 75.78 56.58 -3.49
N SER A 492 76.46 55.43 -3.58
CA SER A 492 77.86 55.31 -3.17
C SER A 492 78.80 56.13 -4.08
N GLU A 493 78.57 56.12 -5.40
CA GLU A 493 79.28 56.96 -6.38
C GLU A 493 79.08 58.46 -6.09
N ASN A 494 77.85 58.89 -5.79
CA ASN A 494 77.56 60.28 -5.40
C ASN A 494 78.26 60.69 -4.10
N MET A 495 78.39 59.79 -3.13
CA MET A 495 79.10 60.07 -1.87
C MET A 495 80.60 60.31 -2.12
N LEU A 496 81.21 59.48 -2.97
CA LEU A 496 82.61 59.63 -3.38
C LEU A 496 82.86 60.94 -4.16
N LEU A 497 81.97 61.28 -5.10
CA LEU A 497 82.07 62.51 -5.88
C LEU A 497 81.92 63.77 -5.01
N ARG A 498 81.08 63.72 -3.96
CA ARG A 498 80.98 64.80 -2.96
C ARG A 498 82.28 64.98 -2.19
N GLN A 499 82.90 63.90 -1.70
CA GLN A 499 84.19 63.97 -1.03
C GLN A 499 85.27 64.61 -1.93
N GLN A 500 85.33 64.23 -3.21
CA GLN A 500 86.27 64.82 -4.17
C GLN A 500 86.00 66.31 -4.43
N LEU A 501 84.74 66.74 -4.40
CA LEU A 501 84.37 68.15 -4.51
C LEU A 501 84.82 68.94 -3.26
N ASP A 502 84.52 68.43 -2.07
CA ASP A 502 84.88 69.07 -0.80
C ASP A 502 86.41 69.14 -0.61
N ASP A 503 87.15 68.08 -0.95
CA ASP A 503 88.62 68.08 -0.97
C ASP A 503 89.18 69.13 -1.94
N SER A 504 88.53 69.30 -3.10
CA SER A 504 88.90 70.30 -4.10
C SER A 504 88.60 71.73 -3.64
N GLN A 505 87.47 71.93 -2.94
CA GLN A 505 87.08 73.23 -2.37
C GLN A 505 88.02 73.65 -1.24
N ASN A 506 88.29 72.76 -0.27
CA ASN A 506 89.28 73.01 0.79
C ASN A 506 90.67 73.40 0.23
N LYS A 507 91.05 72.81 -0.92
CA LYS A 507 92.28 73.14 -1.66
C LYS A 507 92.21 74.47 -2.43
N ALA A 508 91.03 74.96 -2.78
CA ALA A 508 90.82 76.30 -3.31
C ALA A 508 90.91 77.35 -2.19
N ASP A 509 90.18 77.15 -1.09
CA ASP A 509 90.17 78.04 0.09
C ASP A 509 91.57 78.27 0.68
N SER A 510 92.43 77.24 0.70
CA SER A 510 93.82 77.36 1.17
C SER A 510 94.69 78.22 0.24
N LYS A 511 94.44 78.20 -1.09
CA LYS A 511 95.09 79.09 -2.05
C LYS A 511 94.58 80.51 -1.91
N GLU A 512 93.28 80.71 -1.73
CA GLU A 512 92.68 82.03 -1.54
C GLU A 512 93.23 82.72 -0.29
N LYS A 513 93.31 82.02 0.84
CA LYS A 513 93.98 82.51 2.07
C LYS A 513 95.44 82.92 1.84
N THR A 514 96.14 82.21 0.95
CA THR A 514 97.52 82.55 0.55
C THR A 514 97.56 83.83 -0.31
N VAL A 515 96.62 83.99 -1.26
CA VAL A 515 96.49 85.20 -2.09
C VAL A 515 96.16 86.43 -1.23
N ILE A 516 95.25 86.30 -0.26
CA ILE A 516 94.91 87.39 0.68
C ILE A 516 96.14 87.81 1.50
N SER A 517 96.94 86.86 1.99
CA SER A 517 98.19 87.16 2.71
C SER A 517 99.21 87.94 1.86
N ILE A 518 99.28 87.65 0.55
CA ILE A 518 100.14 88.38 -0.40
C ILE A 518 99.57 89.78 -0.69
N GLN A 519 98.24 89.88 -0.87
CA GLN A 519 97.53 91.15 -1.10
C GLN A 519 97.77 92.16 0.04
N ASP A 520 97.72 91.71 1.30
CA ASP A 520 97.98 92.55 2.47
C ASP A 520 99.44 93.00 2.56
N GLN A 521 100.40 92.14 2.19
CA GLN A 521 101.82 92.51 2.13
C GLN A 521 102.07 93.61 1.10
N PHE A 522 101.47 93.51 -0.11
CA PHE A 522 101.53 94.58 -1.11
C PHE A 522 100.90 95.89 -0.59
N GLN A 523 99.74 95.83 0.08
CA GLN A 523 99.11 97.01 0.67
C GLN A 523 99.94 97.68 1.77
N GLN A 524 100.78 96.93 2.51
CA GLN A 524 101.72 97.53 3.46
C GLN A 524 102.92 98.21 2.77
N ILE A 525 103.42 97.64 1.67
CA ILE A 525 104.52 98.23 0.89
C ILE A 525 104.09 99.56 0.25
N VAL A 526 102.90 99.58 -0.38
CA VAL A 526 102.35 100.81 -1.00
C VAL A 526 102.22 101.94 0.03
N ARG A 527 101.67 101.67 1.22
CA ARG A 527 101.52 102.66 2.29
C ARG A 527 102.86 103.24 2.78
N LYS A 528 103.93 102.43 2.83
CA LYS A 528 105.27 102.92 3.18
C LYS A 528 105.85 103.85 2.10
N LEU A 529 105.69 103.50 0.83
CA LEU A 529 106.19 104.30 -0.30
C LEU A 529 105.48 105.66 -0.41
N GLN A 530 104.18 105.72 -0.10
CA GLN A 530 103.44 106.99 -0.07
C GLN A 530 103.97 107.92 1.04
N ALA A 531 104.14 107.42 2.27
CA ALA A 531 104.67 108.21 3.39
C ALA A 531 106.11 108.71 3.15
N GLU A 532 106.96 107.93 2.48
CA GLU A 532 108.31 108.37 2.07
C GLU A 532 108.24 109.52 1.05
N SER A 533 107.34 109.42 0.07
CA SER A 533 107.11 110.45 -0.96
C SER A 533 106.58 111.77 -0.38
N GLU A 534 105.59 111.70 0.52
CA GLU A 534 105.03 112.87 1.20
C GLU A 534 106.10 113.62 2.02
N LYS A 535 106.96 112.88 2.73
CA LYS A 535 108.09 113.44 3.49
C LYS A 535 109.12 114.13 2.59
N GLN A 536 109.41 113.59 1.40
CA GLN A 536 110.30 114.25 0.44
C GLN A 536 109.69 115.55 -0.13
N GLY A 537 108.38 115.56 -0.39
CA GLY A 537 107.66 116.75 -0.84
C GLY A 537 107.78 117.93 0.14
N LEU A 538 107.59 117.67 1.43
CA LEU A 538 107.67 118.69 2.48
C LEU A 538 109.06 119.34 2.57
N MET A 539 110.15 118.55 2.50
CA MET A 539 111.52 119.11 2.51
C MET A 539 111.80 120.04 1.30
N LEU A 540 111.28 119.70 0.12
CA LEU A 540 111.43 120.52 -1.08
C LEU A 540 110.64 121.84 -0.99
N GLU A 541 109.45 121.80 -0.37
CA GLU A 541 108.63 123.00 -0.18
C GLU A 541 109.24 123.97 0.86
N GLU A 542 109.88 123.44 1.91
CA GLU A 542 110.63 124.22 2.89
C GLU A 542 111.87 124.88 2.26
N ARG A 543 112.65 124.11 1.47
CA ARG A 543 113.82 124.60 0.73
C ARG A 543 113.49 125.74 -0.24
N ASN A 544 112.31 125.70 -0.88
CA ASN A 544 111.84 126.78 -1.76
C ASN A 544 111.56 128.08 -1.00
N LYS A 545 111.08 128.02 0.26
CA LYS A 545 110.79 129.22 1.08
C LYS A 545 112.08 129.94 1.47
N GLU A 546 113.16 129.22 1.76
CA GLU A 546 114.48 129.81 2.03
C GLU A 546 115.00 130.63 0.84
N LEU A 547 115.02 130.03 -0.35
CA LEU A 547 115.53 130.65 -1.58
C LEU A 547 114.76 131.93 -1.98
N ILE A 548 113.45 131.97 -1.73
CA ILE A 548 112.62 133.16 -1.98
C ILE A 548 113.04 134.32 -1.07
N ASN A 549 113.30 134.05 0.21
CA ASN A 549 113.74 135.08 1.17
C ASN A 549 115.15 135.62 0.82
N GLU A 550 116.06 134.73 0.44
CA GLU A 550 117.43 135.08 0.05
C GLU A 550 117.47 135.96 -1.22
N CYS A 551 116.63 135.64 -2.20
CA CYS A 551 116.48 136.41 -3.44
C CYS A 551 115.94 137.84 -3.20
N ASN A 552 115.02 138.01 -2.23
CA ASN A 552 114.52 139.33 -1.84
C ASN A 552 115.62 140.20 -1.19
N HIS A 553 116.44 139.64 -0.30
CA HIS A 553 117.50 140.38 0.39
C HIS A 553 118.59 140.90 -0.57
N LEU A 554 118.97 140.12 -1.58
CA LEU A 554 119.91 140.55 -2.62
C LEU A 554 119.41 141.76 -3.41
N LYS A 555 118.10 141.80 -3.70
CA LYS A 555 117.44 142.89 -4.44
C LYS A 555 117.48 144.22 -3.68
N GLU A 556 117.37 144.16 -2.35
CA GLU A 556 117.38 145.34 -1.48
C GLU A 556 118.78 145.95 -1.32
N ARG A 557 119.83 145.10 -1.22
CA ARG A 557 121.24 145.56 -1.30
C ARG A 557 121.57 146.25 -2.62
N MET A 558 120.94 145.85 -3.72
CA MET A 558 121.23 146.41 -5.05
C MET A 558 120.87 147.90 -5.13
N TYR A 559 119.72 148.31 -4.56
CA TYR A 559 119.31 149.72 -4.47
C TYR A 559 120.25 150.58 -3.63
N GLN A 560 120.92 150.02 -2.61
CA GLN A 560 121.83 150.76 -1.74
C GLN A 560 123.10 151.19 -2.49
N TYR A 561 123.71 150.28 -3.26
CA TYR A 561 124.91 150.57 -4.06
C TYR A 561 124.69 151.63 -5.14
N GLU A 562 123.48 151.71 -5.70
CA GLU A 562 123.13 152.67 -6.75
C GLU A 562 123.11 154.12 -6.22
N ASN A 563 122.67 154.33 -4.98
CA ASN A 563 122.72 155.63 -4.29
C ASN A 563 124.15 156.03 -3.91
N GLU A 564 124.95 155.13 -3.31
CA GLU A 564 126.35 155.44 -2.94
C GLU A 564 127.20 155.88 -4.16
N LYS A 565 126.89 155.35 -5.35
CA LYS A 565 127.58 155.69 -6.58
C LYS A 565 127.38 157.17 -6.96
N ALA A 566 126.15 157.68 -6.83
CA ALA A 566 125.81 159.06 -7.17
C ALA A 566 126.55 160.08 -6.28
N GLU A 567 126.68 159.78 -4.97
CA GLU A 567 127.42 160.63 -4.03
C GLU A 567 128.92 160.68 -4.35
N ARG A 568 129.52 159.53 -4.71
CA ARG A 568 130.94 159.47 -5.12
C ARG A 568 131.21 160.26 -6.39
N GLU A 569 130.30 160.24 -7.37
CA GLU A 569 130.43 161.03 -8.60
C GLU A 569 130.35 162.55 -8.37
N ALA A 570 129.70 163.01 -7.29
CA ALA A 570 129.70 164.42 -6.91
C ALA A 570 131.07 164.84 -6.32
N VAL A 571 131.63 164.06 -5.39
CA VAL A 571 132.93 164.35 -4.75
C VAL A 571 134.08 164.41 -5.76
N VAL A 572 134.09 163.52 -6.76
CA VAL A 572 135.13 163.48 -7.81
C VAL A 572 135.20 164.79 -8.60
N ARG A 573 134.06 165.45 -8.88
CA ARG A 573 134.05 166.72 -9.63
C ARG A 573 134.64 167.88 -8.83
N GLN A 574 134.55 167.84 -7.50
CA GLN A 574 135.11 168.88 -6.63
C GLN A 574 136.64 168.77 -6.55
N LEU A 575 137.17 167.54 -6.41
CA LEU A 575 138.62 167.27 -6.42
C LEU A 575 139.31 167.63 -7.75
N GLN A 576 138.59 167.56 -8.87
CA GLN A 576 139.13 167.96 -10.18
C GLN A 576 139.42 169.46 -10.30
N GLN A 577 138.78 170.32 -9.48
CA GLN A 577 139.05 171.76 -9.45
C GLN A 577 140.38 172.07 -8.74
N GLU A 578 140.69 171.36 -7.65
CA GLU A 578 141.93 171.55 -6.85
C GLU A 578 143.18 170.97 -7.55
N LEU A 579 143.00 169.95 -8.40
CA LEU A 579 144.09 169.34 -9.17
C LEU A 579 144.73 170.32 -10.18
N ALA A 580 143.96 171.26 -10.72
CA ALA A 580 144.44 172.23 -11.69
C ALA A 580 145.45 173.23 -11.08
N ASP A 581 145.20 173.72 -9.86
CA ASP A 581 146.09 174.65 -9.16
C ASP A 581 147.35 173.97 -8.59
N THR A 582 147.28 172.66 -8.30
CA THR A 582 148.43 171.88 -7.82
C THR A 582 149.38 171.43 -8.94
N LEU A 583 148.88 171.09 -10.14
CA LEU A 583 149.74 170.77 -11.28
C LEU A 583 150.63 171.95 -11.71
N LYS A 584 150.19 173.19 -11.45
CA LYS A 584 151.01 174.41 -11.63
C LYS A 584 152.22 174.50 -10.68
N LYS A 585 152.31 173.63 -9.66
CA LYS A 585 153.50 173.42 -8.80
C LYS A 585 154.29 172.15 -9.14
N GLN A 586 153.64 171.07 -9.60
CA GLN A 586 154.31 169.78 -9.85
C GLN A 586 155.22 169.77 -11.09
N SER A 587 155.16 170.82 -11.92
CA SER A 587 156.12 171.12 -13.01
C SER A 587 157.61 171.23 -12.56
N MET A 588 157.93 171.06 -11.28
CA MET A 588 159.24 171.31 -10.68
C MET A 588 159.89 170.08 -9.98
N SER A 589 159.27 168.88 -9.98
CA SER A 589 159.64 167.83 -9.01
C SER A 589 159.98 166.42 -9.51
N GLU A 590 159.60 165.99 -10.73
CA GLU A 590 159.56 164.55 -11.08
C GLU A 590 160.48 164.08 -12.22
N ALA A 591 161.57 164.80 -12.47
CA ALA A 591 162.60 164.38 -13.44
C ALA A 591 163.57 163.32 -12.84
N SER A 592 163.10 162.12 -12.39
CA SER A 592 163.92 161.25 -11.50
C SER A 592 163.85 159.66 -11.41
N LEU A 593 163.01 158.76 -12.07
CA LEU A 593 162.97 157.22 -11.90
C LEU A 593 162.16 156.28 -12.99
N GLU A 594 162.38 154.91 -13.33
CA GLU A 594 161.82 154.01 -14.53
C GLU A 594 161.61 152.27 -14.55
N VAL A 595 160.53 151.37 -15.12
CA VAL A 595 160.28 149.77 -15.73
C VAL A 595 158.99 148.52 -15.61
N LEU A 596 158.51 147.40 -16.51
CA LEU A 596 157.69 145.88 -16.40
C LEU A 596 156.75 144.80 -17.50
N SER A 597 156.18 143.41 -17.39
CA SER A 597 155.23 142.32 -18.32
C SER A 597 154.75 140.62 -18.07
N ARG A 598 153.96 139.45 -18.64
CA ARG A 598 152.72 138.68 -19.54
C ARG A 598 152.31 136.94 -19.84
N TYR A 599 151.08 136.23 -20.34
CA TYR A 599 150.51 134.82 -21.19
C TYR A 599 149.72 133.22 -20.93
N ARG A 600 148.76 132.34 -21.74
CA ARG A 600 148.23 130.69 -21.87
C ARG A 600 146.82 129.82 -22.62
N ALA A 601 146.47 128.38 -22.88
CA ALA A 601 145.17 127.43 -23.55
C ALA A 601 144.95 125.64 -23.73
N ASN A 602 144.05 124.52 -24.24
CA ASN A 602 142.57 123.75 -24.68
C ASN A 602 142.20 122.06 -25.27
N LEU A 603 140.96 121.21 -25.50
CA LEU A 603 140.52 119.67 -26.19
C LEU A 603 139.00 118.67 -26.35
N GLU A 604 138.63 117.38 -27.07
CA GLU A 604 137.23 116.49 -27.59
C GLU A 604 136.76 114.75 -27.88
N VAL A 605 135.51 114.01 -28.38
CA VAL A 605 134.91 112.37 -28.62
C VAL A 605 133.53 111.57 -29.50
N GLU A 606 133.03 110.12 -29.69
CA GLU A 606 131.82 109.20 -30.56
C GLU A 606 131.15 107.51 -30.39
N ALA A 607 130.23 106.40 -30.94
CA ALA A 607 129.01 105.64 -31.93
C ALA A 607 128.25 103.97 -31.96
N GLN A 608 127.09 103.28 -32.71
CA GLN A 608 126.34 101.70 -32.85
C GLN A 608 124.94 101.05 -33.85
N ASP A 609 124.04 99.86 -34.23
CA ASP A 609 123.51 98.21 -34.47
C ASP A 609 122.05 97.59 -35.37
N LEU A 610 121.12 96.41 -35.72
CA LEU A 610 120.51 94.80 -35.69
C LEU A 610 119.27 93.93 -36.71
N LYS A 611 118.62 92.54 -36.76
CA LYS A 611 117.75 91.49 -37.86
C LYS A 611 116.54 90.11 -37.70
N LYS A 612 115.63 89.30 -38.64
CA LYS A 612 114.61 87.84 -38.69
C LYS A 612 113.54 87.09 -39.96
N LYS A 613 112.54 85.98 -40.35
CA LYS A 613 111.55 84.53 -40.21
C LYS A 613 110.56 83.56 -41.42
N LEU A 614 109.66 82.33 -41.38
CA LEU A 614 108.75 81.24 -42.41
C LEU A 614 107.29 80.19 -42.17
N CYS A 615 106.37 79.09 -42.75
CA CYS A 615 105.70 78.02 -43.94
C CYS A 615 104.30 76.83 -43.90
N GLN A 616 103.56 75.93 -44.89
CA GLN A 616 102.26 74.75 -44.94
C GLN A 616 101.63 73.64 -46.24
N LEU A 617 100.56 72.63 -46.69
CA LEU A 617 99.16 71.58 -46.62
C LEU A 617 98.66 70.24 -47.74
N THR A 618 97.58 69.26 -48.21
CA THR A 618 96.01 68.50 -48.35
C THR A 618 95.57 66.91 -49.11
N SER A 619 94.48 65.97 -49.63
CA SER A 619 92.89 65.41 -50.05
C SER A 619 92.23 63.80 -50.60
N GLN A 620 90.89 63.25 -51.06
CA GLN A 620 90.14 61.72 -51.43
C GLN A 620 88.66 61.18 -52.36
N SER A 621 88.00 59.85 -52.65
CA SER A 621 86.65 59.19 -53.53
C SER A 621 85.77 57.61 -53.57
N GLU A 622 84.64 57.03 -54.39
CA GLU A 622 83.57 55.66 -54.40
C GLU A 622 82.56 54.78 -55.64
N ASP A 623 81.51 53.69 -55.61
CA ASP A 623 80.68 52.60 -56.70
C ASP A 623 79.12 51.64 -56.69
N GLU A 624 78.49 50.60 -57.60
CA GLU A 624 76.96 49.81 -57.85
C GLU A 624 76.35 48.19 -58.41
N LYS A 625 75.07 47.71 -59.08
CA LYS A 625 74.09 46.30 -59.21
C LYS A 625 73.10 45.58 -60.52
N GLU A 626 72.02 44.57 -60.88
CA GLU A 626 70.90 43.28 -60.65
C GLU A 626 69.83 42.37 -61.79
N GLN A 627 68.99 41.14 -61.64
CA GLN A 627 67.59 40.31 -62.25
C GLN A 627 67.22 38.90 -63.26
N LEU A 628 66.11 37.97 -63.70
CA LEU A 628 64.56 37.25 -63.60
C LEU A 628 63.70 36.08 -64.66
N LYS A 629 62.70 34.98 -64.44
CA LYS A 629 61.32 34.27 -65.21
C LYS A 629 60.76 32.70 -65.88
N LYS A 630 59.48 31.92 -65.75
CA LYS A 630 58.48 30.81 -66.57
C LYS A 630 57.29 29.90 -65.79
N TYR A 631 56.00 29.54 -66.23
CA TYR A 631 54.79 29.06 -65.32
C TYR A 631 53.95 27.68 -65.31
N ILE A 632 53.59 26.89 -66.37
CA ILE A 632 52.27 26.13 -66.40
C ILE A 632 52.14 24.63 -65.92
N GLU A 633 53.17 23.77 -65.94
CA GLU A 633 52.98 22.31 -66.17
C GLU A 633 53.01 21.29 -65.00
N LEU A 634 53.05 21.68 -63.71
CA LEU A 634 53.00 20.70 -62.60
C LEU A 634 51.87 20.91 -61.57
N LYS A 635 50.75 21.49 -62.01
CA LYS A 635 49.50 21.55 -61.25
C LYS A 635 48.97 20.16 -60.85
N GLN A 636 49.29 19.12 -61.64
CA GLN A 636 48.90 17.72 -61.41
C GLN A 636 49.40 17.11 -60.07
N SER A 637 50.52 17.56 -59.51
CA SER A 637 51.23 16.83 -58.42
C SER A 637 50.57 16.86 -57.02
N LEU A 638 49.40 17.49 -56.89
CA LEU A 638 48.68 17.63 -55.61
C LEU A 638 47.41 16.78 -55.50
N GLU A 639 46.92 16.22 -56.60
CA GLU A 639 45.68 15.43 -56.63
C GLU A 639 45.94 13.98 -56.16
N ASP A 640 47.12 13.42 -56.46
CA ASP A 640 47.54 12.05 -56.11
C ASP A 640 47.56 11.73 -54.60
N ARG A 641 47.58 12.74 -53.72
CA ARG A 641 47.62 12.53 -52.25
C ARG A 641 46.28 12.19 -51.61
N LEU A 642 45.16 12.33 -52.31
CA LEU A 642 43.83 12.05 -51.74
C LEU A 642 43.41 10.56 -51.87
N ASP A 643 43.92 9.84 -52.88
CA ASP A 643 43.64 8.41 -53.04
C ASP A 643 44.54 7.50 -52.18
N GLN A 644 45.59 8.05 -51.55
CA GLN A 644 46.53 7.27 -50.75
C GLN A 644 45.94 6.78 -49.40
N GLU A 645 45.00 7.52 -48.79
CA GLU A 645 44.32 7.09 -47.55
C GLU A 645 43.19 6.08 -47.78
N LYS A 646 42.54 6.06 -48.96
CA LYS A 646 41.60 4.98 -49.32
C LYS A 646 42.27 3.59 -49.26
N LYS A 647 43.59 3.56 -49.39
CA LYS A 647 44.42 2.35 -49.41
C LYS A 647 44.73 1.76 -48.03
N LYS A 648 44.33 2.40 -46.92
CA LYS A 648 44.49 1.87 -45.55
C LYS A 648 43.25 1.12 -45.02
N ASN A 649 42.06 1.34 -45.58
CA ASN A 649 40.85 0.62 -45.16
C ASN A 649 40.77 -0.83 -45.70
N SER A 650 41.67 -1.25 -46.60
CA SER A 650 41.63 -2.55 -47.28
C SER A 650 42.28 -3.73 -46.52
N GLU A 651 42.52 -3.58 -45.22
CA GLU A 651 43.17 -4.62 -44.39
C GLU A 651 42.28 -5.15 -43.25
N LEU A 652 41.35 -4.34 -42.72
CA LEU A 652 40.39 -4.78 -41.68
C LEU A 652 39.27 -5.71 -42.19
N GLU A 653 39.02 -5.77 -43.51
CA GLU A 653 38.05 -6.72 -44.08
C GLU A 653 38.56 -8.17 -44.14
N LYS A 654 39.87 -8.40 -43.96
CA LYS A 654 40.49 -9.71 -44.21
C LYS A 654 40.41 -10.71 -43.05
N GLU A 655 40.16 -10.27 -41.81
CA GLU A 655 40.03 -11.19 -40.66
C GLU A 655 38.61 -11.76 -40.48
N ILE A 656 37.57 -11.05 -40.90
CA ILE A 656 36.18 -11.31 -40.45
C ILE A 656 35.51 -12.53 -41.12
N THR A 657 36.04 -13.05 -42.24
CA THR A 657 35.39 -14.16 -42.97
C THR A 657 36.09 -15.53 -42.88
N GLY A 658 37.24 -15.64 -42.21
CA GLY A 658 37.89 -16.94 -41.94
C GLY A 658 36.95 -17.91 -41.19
N PHE A 659 36.18 -17.42 -40.23
CA PHE A 659 35.26 -18.22 -39.41
C PHE A 659 34.01 -18.74 -40.15
N LYS A 660 33.72 -18.28 -41.38
CA LYS A 660 32.54 -18.74 -42.14
C LYS A 660 32.77 -20.05 -42.90
N LYS A 661 34.00 -20.57 -42.93
CA LYS A 661 34.41 -21.72 -43.77
C LYS A 661 34.19 -23.10 -43.14
N VAL A 662 34.02 -23.20 -41.82
CA VAL A 662 33.93 -24.49 -41.09
C VAL A 662 32.49 -25.02 -40.98
N LEU A 663 31.48 -24.14 -40.95
CA LEU A 663 30.11 -24.49 -40.54
C LEU A 663 29.16 -24.96 -41.65
N LYS A 664 29.66 -25.31 -42.85
CA LYS A 664 28.82 -25.82 -43.95
C LYS A 664 29.39 -27.00 -44.76
N MET A 665 30.47 -27.63 -44.29
CA MET A 665 30.97 -28.90 -44.85
C MET A 665 30.13 -30.13 -44.44
N THR A 666 29.29 -30.01 -43.40
CA THR A 666 28.65 -31.16 -42.71
C THR A 666 27.14 -31.31 -42.98
N ARG A 667 26.65 -30.91 -44.16
CA ARG A 667 25.26 -31.21 -44.60
C ARG A 667 25.14 -31.33 -46.13
N ARG A 668 25.95 -32.21 -46.74
CA ARG A 668 25.91 -32.54 -48.18
C ARG A 668 26.48 -33.94 -48.50
N LYS A 669 25.95 -35.00 -47.86
CA LYS A 669 26.11 -36.41 -48.25
C LYS A 669 24.84 -37.18 -47.82
N LEU A 670 24.29 -38.04 -48.70
CA LEU A 670 22.90 -38.58 -48.72
C LEU A 670 21.92 -37.56 -49.37
N ASN A 671 21.52 -37.60 -50.66
CA ASN A 671 21.31 -38.65 -51.71
C ASN A 671 20.03 -39.50 -51.45
N GLU A 672 19.12 -39.84 -52.41
CA GLU A 672 18.98 -39.57 -53.88
C GLU A 672 17.60 -40.06 -54.46
N TYR A 673 17.24 -39.73 -55.74
CA TYR A 673 16.16 -40.31 -56.63
C TYR A 673 14.65 -40.18 -56.22
N GLU A 674 13.56 -40.29 -57.04
CA GLU A 674 13.29 -40.56 -58.50
C GLU A 674 11.98 -39.88 -59.07
N ASN A 675 11.38 -40.33 -60.22
CA ASN A 675 10.41 -39.62 -61.14
C ASN A 675 9.01 -40.30 -61.41
N GLY A 676 8.09 -39.69 -62.20
CA GLY A 676 6.92 -40.38 -62.89
C GLY A 676 5.73 -39.53 -63.46
N GLU A 677 5.03 -39.98 -64.54
CA GLU A 677 3.93 -39.24 -65.29
C GLU A 677 2.83 -40.12 -66.03
N LEU A 678 1.59 -39.57 -66.19
CA LEU A 678 0.57 -39.57 -67.32
C LEU A 678 -0.20 -40.80 -67.99
N SER A 679 -1.56 -40.67 -68.10
CA SER A 679 -2.48 -40.77 -69.33
C SER A 679 -3.35 -42.01 -69.84
N PHE A 680 -4.70 -41.78 -69.96
CA PHE A 680 -5.80 -41.98 -71.00
C PHE A 680 -6.18 -43.21 -71.95
N HIS A 681 -7.51 -43.49 -72.07
CA HIS A 681 -8.46 -43.87 -73.22
C HIS A 681 -8.49 -45.18 -74.09
N GLY A 682 -9.70 -45.60 -74.58
CA GLY A 682 -9.94 -46.25 -75.93
C GLY A 682 -10.98 -47.42 -76.11
N ASP A 683 -11.74 -47.47 -77.23
CA ASP A 683 -12.96 -48.33 -77.53
C ASP A 683 -13.16 -48.68 -79.05
N LEU A 684 -14.06 -49.55 -79.60
CA LEU A 684 -14.79 -50.81 -79.23
C LEU A 684 -15.65 -51.38 -80.44
N LYS A 685 -16.23 -52.62 -80.36
CA LYS A 685 -17.15 -53.41 -81.28
C LYS A 685 -16.52 -54.16 -82.50
N THR A 686 -16.84 -55.41 -82.92
CA THR A 686 -17.95 -56.44 -82.80
C THR A 686 -19.14 -56.30 -83.78
N SER A 687 -19.73 -57.32 -84.44
CA SER A 687 -19.52 -58.82 -84.52
C SER A 687 -20.36 -59.46 -85.68
N GLN A 688 -20.23 -60.79 -85.94
CA GLN A 688 -20.91 -61.59 -86.99
C GLN A 688 -21.96 -62.56 -86.38
N THR A 689 -23.20 -62.64 -86.90
CA THR A 689 -24.36 -62.92 -86.01
C THR A 689 -25.48 -63.90 -86.45
N GLU A 690 -25.76 -64.11 -87.74
CA GLU A 690 -27.17 -64.28 -88.15
C GLU A 690 -27.85 -65.65 -87.94
N MET A 691 -27.11 -66.77 -87.92
CA MET A 691 -27.71 -68.12 -87.75
C MET A 691 -27.82 -68.60 -86.29
N ASP A 692 -27.04 -68.02 -85.37
CA ASP A 692 -27.22 -68.22 -83.92
C ASP A 692 -28.58 -67.69 -83.44
N ILE A 693 -29.14 -66.69 -84.13
CA ILE A 693 -30.31 -65.92 -83.70
C ILE A 693 -31.52 -66.82 -83.41
N GLN A 694 -31.87 -67.76 -84.29
CA GLN A 694 -33.16 -68.46 -84.19
C GLN A 694 -33.18 -69.55 -83.11
N ILE A 695 -32.06 -70.26 -82.90
CA ILE A 695 -31.94 -71.25 -81.83
C ILE A 695 -31.75 -70.56 -80.48
N ASN A 696 -30.93 -69.50 -80.41
CA ASN A 696 -30.85 -68.70 -79.20
C ASN A 696 -32.18 -67.99 -78.89
N MET A 697 -32.99 -67.57 -79.86
CA MET A 697 -34.32 -66.99 -79.62
C MET A 697 -35.29 -67.92 -78.88
N LEU A 698 -35.31 -69.22 -79.21
CA LEU A 698 -36.18 -70.17 -78.51
C LEU A 698 -35.59 -70.58 -77.15
N LYS A 699 -34.27 -70.63 -77.05
CA LYS A 699 -33.59 -70.89 -75.77
C LYS A 699 -33.78 -69.72 -74.80
N HIS A 700 -33.48 -68.49 -75.24
CA HIS A 700 -33.82 -67.25 -74.55
C HIS A 700 -35.29 -67.21 -74.15
N LYS A 701 -36.27 -67.55 -75.00
CA LYS A 701 -37.68 -67.55 -74.55
C LYS A 701 -38.01 -68.54 -73.43
N ILE A 702 -37.28 -69.66 -73.31
CA ILE A 702 -37.42 -70.58 -72.17
C ILE A 702 -36.64 -70.06 -70.96
N ASP A 703 -35.43 -69.55 -71.16
CA ASP A 703 -34.58 -68.98 -70.11
C ASP A 703 -35.21 -67.70 -69.52
N ASP A 704 -35.83 -66.86 -70.34
CA ASP A 704 -36.57 -65.63 -70.01
C ASP A 704 -37.83 -65.96 -69.21
N LEU A 705 -38.66 -66.91 -69.66
CA LEU A 705 -39.85 -67.33 -68.90
C LEU A 705 -39.48 -68.03 -67.59
N THR A 706 -38.35 -68.76 -67.57
CA THR A 706 -37.81 -69.36 -66.35
C THR A 706 -37.27 -68.28 -65.40
N ALA A 707 -36.57 -67.27 -65.93
CA ALA A 707 -36.07 -66.13 -65.17
C ALA A 707 -37.21 -65.22 -64.68
N GLU A 708 -38.30 -65.05 -65.44
CA GLU A 708 -39.51 -64.36 -64.98
C GLU A 708 -40.21 -65.15 -63.87
N LEU A 709 -40.26 -66.49 -63.95
CA LEU A 709 -40.81 -67.34 -62.90
C LEU A 709 -39.96 -67.34 -61.63
N GLU A 710 -38.64 -67.49 -61.74
CA GLU A 710 -37.65 -67.30 -60.65
C GLU A 710 -37.76 -65.90 -60.04
N THR A 711 -37.89 -64.86 -60.88
CA THR A 711 -38.05 -63.46 -60.44
C THR A 711 -39.41 -63.23 -59.76
N ALA A 712 -40.49 -63.86 -60.22
CA ALA A 712 -41.80 -63.78 -59.59
C ALA A 712 -41.83 -64.55 -58.26
N SER A 713 -41.21 -65.74 -58.22
CA SER A 713 -41.09 -66.59 -57.04
C SER A 713 -40.24 -65.92 -55.95
N SER A 714 -39.06 -65.38 -56.30
CA SER A 714 -38.21 -64.62 -55.38
C SER A 714 -38.86 -63.31 -54.92
N LYS A 715 -39.61 -62.60 -55.78
CA LYS A 715 -40.47 -61.48 -55.36
C LYS A 715 -41.56 -61.92 -54.38
N CYS A 716 -42.18 -63.08 -54.58
CA CYS A 716 -43.19 -63.65 -53.68
C CYS A 716 -42.58 -63.99 -52.31
N LEU A 717 -41.45 -64.70 -52.28
CA LEU A 717 -40.70 -65.00 -51.06
C LEU A 717 -40.22 -63.73 -50.32
N HIS A 718 -39.78 -62.71 -51.06
CA HIS A 718 -39.42 -61.41 -50.47
C HIS A 718 -40.63 -60.67 -49.89
N LEU A 719 -41.79 -60.73 -50.56
CA LEU A 719 -43.04 -60.17 -50.04
C LEU A 719 -43.53 -60.92 -48.81
N ASP A 720 -43.42 -62.25 -48.75
CA ASP A 720 -43.79 -63.01 -47.56
C ASP A 720 -42.82 -62.80 -46.38
N ALA A 721 -41.52 -62.72 -46.62
CA ALA A 721 -40.56 -62.29 -45.60
C ALA A 721 -40.88 -60.89 -45.07
N LYS A 722 -41.25 -59.96 -45.96
CA LYS A 722 -41.67 -58.60 -45.59
C LYS A 722 -43.01 -58.59 -44.82
N ASN A 723 -43.97 -59.43 -45.21
CA ASN A 723 -45.23 -59.64 -44.49
C ASN A 723 -45.00 -60.25 -43.10
N GLN A 724 -44.00 -61.12 -42.95
CA GLN A 724 -43.61 -61.68 -41.64
C GLN A 724 -43.01 -60.60 -40.74
N VAL A 725 -42.06 -59.79 -41.24
CA VAL A 725 -41.51 -58.64 -40.49
C VAL A 725 -42.63 -57.67 -40.09
N LEU A 726 -43.55 -57.33 -40.99
CA LEU A 726 -44.69 -56.47 -40.68
C LEU A 726 -45.65 -57.06 -39.62
N ARG A 727 -45.78 -58.39 -39.53
CA ARG A 727 -46.53 -59.08 -38.46
C ARG A 727 -45.80 -58.99 -37.11
N GLU A 728 -44.48 -59.15 -37.11
CA GLU A 728 -43.65 -59.03 -35.90
C GLU A 728 -43.61 -57.57 -35.40
N GLU A 729 -43.50 -56.59 -36.29
CA GLU A 729 -43.67 -55.17 -36.01
C GLU A 729 -45.06 -54.85 -35.44
N LEU A 730 -46.14 -55.37 -36.03
CA LEU A 730 -47.50 -55.21 -35.50
C LEU A 730 -47.67 -55.82 -34.09
N LEU A 731 -47.05 -56.95 -33.81
CA LEU A 731 -47.04 -57.54 -32.46
C LEU A 731 -46.24 -56.67 -31.47
N SER A 732 -45.10 -56.12 -31.90
CA SER A 732 -44.30 -55.19 -31.11
C SER A 732 -45.07 -53.89 -30.79
N ILE A 733 -45.70 -53.28 -31.81
CA ILE A 733 -46.57 -52.10 -31.68
C ILE A 733 -47.74 -52.40 -30.73
N LYS A 734 -48.39 -53.56 -30.83
CA LYS A 734 -49.47 -53.98 -29.92
C LYS A 734 -48.98 -54.22 -28.49
N GLY A 735 -47.72 -54.62 -28.32
CA GLY A 735 -47.02 -54.67 -27.03
C GLY A 735 -46.71 -53.26 -26.47
N MET A 736 -46.29 -52.33 -27.33
CA MET A 736 -46.08 -50.92 -26.96
C MET A 736 -47.40 -50.22 -26.60
N GLN A 737 -48.48 -50.46 -27.34
CA GLN A 737 -49.81 -49.91 -27.06
C GLN A 737 -50.26 -50.30 -25.63
N LYS A 738 -50.12 -51.57 -25.24
CA LYS A 738 -50.40 -52.02 -23.86
C LYS A 738 -49.51 -51.35 -22.80
N LYS A 739 -48.25 -51.02 -23.13
CA LYS A 739 -47.36 -50.22 -22.26
C LYS A 739 -47.87 -48.78 -22.15
N CYS A 740 -48.25 -48.15 -23.25
CA CYS A 740 -48.84 -46.80 -23.27
C CYS A 740 -50.15 -46.74 -22.46
N GLU A 741 -51.06 -47.70 -22.61
CA GLU A 741 -52.29 -47.80 -21.81
C GLU A 741 -52.01 -47.94 -20.31
N LYS A 742 -50.94 -48.65 -19.93
CA LYS A 742 -50.50 -48.76 -18.53
C LYS A 742 -49.87 -47.47 -18.03
N LEU A 743 -49.09 -46.78 -18.86
CA LEU A 743 -48.52 -45.46 -18.55
C LEU A 743 -49.60 -44.38 -18.42
N GLU A 744 -50.63 -44.36 -19.27
CA GLU A 744 -51.77 -43.43 -19.17
C GLU A 744 -52.56 -43.65 -17.88
N LYS A 745 -52.73 -44.91 -17.45
CA LYS A 745 -53.35 -45.25 -16.15
C LYS A 745 -52.49 -44.83 -14.96
N ASN A 746 -51.16 -44.95 -15.05
CA ASN A 746 -50.24 -44.47 -14.01
C ASN A 746 -50.19 -42.93 -13.96
N LYS A 747 -50.16 -42.26 -15.12
CA LYS A 747 -50.24 -40.81 -15.27
C LYS A 747 -51.50 -40.25 -14.59
N LYS A 748 -52.67 -40.83 -14.85
CA LYS A 748 -53.93 -40.41 -14.19
C LYS A 748 -53.92 -40.59 -12.66
N LYS A 749 -53.18 -41.58 -12.14
CA LYS A 749 -52.95 -41.71 -10.68
C LYS A 749 -52.04 -40.61 -10.15
N LEU A 750 -50.91 -40.36 -10.83
CA LEU A 750 -49.98 -39.28 -10.47
C LEU A 750 -50.63 -37.90 -10.56
N GLU A 751 -51.50 -37.66 -11.56
CA GLU A 751 -52.31 -36.44 -11.68
C GLU A 751 -53.25 -36.28 -10.47
N GLN A 752 -53.91 -37.35 -10.03
CA GLN A 752 -54.74 -37.33 -8.82
C GLN A 752 -53.92 -37.15 -7.53
N GLU A 753 -52.75 -37.80 -7.42
CA GLU A 753 -51.83 -37.62 -6.28
C GLU A 753 -51.30 -36.18 -6.21
N VAL A 754 -50.98 -35.56 -7.36
CA VAL A 754 -50.59 -34.14 -7.43
C VAL A 754 -51.75 -33.21 -7.03
N VAL A 755 -53.00 -33.52 -7.39
CA VAL A 755 -54.18 -32.76 -6.90
C VAL A 755 -54.35 -32.91 -5.39
N ASN A 756 -54.21 -34.13 -4.85
CA ASN A 756 -54.30 -34.39 -3.42
C ASN A 756 -53.18 -33.67 -2.63
N LEU A 757 -51.94 -33.70 -3.14
CA LEU A 757 -50.80 -33.01 -2.54
C LEU A 757 -50.93 -31.48 -2.63
N ARG A 758 -51.49 -30.93 -3.71
CA ARG A 758 -51.82 -29.50 -3.80
C ARG A 758 -52.83 -29.07 -2.75
N SER A 759 -53.91 -29.85 -2.56
CA SER A 759 -54.90 -29.60 -1.50
C SER A 759 -54.28 -29.65 -0.10
N LEU A 760 -53.39 -30.62 0.17
CA LEU A 760 -52.65 -30.70 1.43
C LEU A 760 -51.73 -29.48 1.65
N ILE A 761 -51.01 -29.04 0.62
CA ILE A 761 -50.17 -27.84 0.69
C ILE A 761 -51.01 -26.58 0.92
N GLU A 762 -52.15 -26.44 0.24
CA GLU A 762 -53.06 -25.31 0.38
C GLU A 762 -53.67 -25.23 1.80
N MET A 763 -54.06 -26.38 2.37
CA MET A 763 -54.50 -26.48 3.77
C MET A 763 -53.38 -26.08 4.75
N ASN A 764 -52.17 -26.61 4.57
CA ASN A 764 -51.01 -26.28 5.41
C ASN A 764 -50.61 -24.79 5.28
N MET A 765 -50.80 -24.17 4.10
CA MET A 765 -50.58 -22.73 3.91
C MET A 765 -51.62 -21.88 4.66
N ILE A 766 -52.87 -22.34 4.77
CA ILE A 766 -53.89 -21.67 5.59
C ILE A 766 -53.49 -21.73 7.08
N GLU A 767 -53.07 -22.89 7.59
CA GLU A 767 -52.58 -23.01 8.97
C GLU A 767 -51.35 -22.13 9.23
N HIS A 768 -50.36 -22.14 8.33
CA HIS A 768 -49.19 -21.26 8.44
C HIS A 768 -49.58 -19.77 8.40
N SER A 769 -50.60 -19.39 7.63
CA SER A 769 -51.08 -17.99 7.57
C SER A 769 -51.64 -17.53 8.92
N GLN A 770 -52.34 -18.41 9.65
CA GLN A 770 -52.87 -18.15 10.98
C GLN A 770 -51.75 -18.11 12.03
N ILE A 771 -50.79 -19.03 11.98
CA ILE A 771 -49.62 -19.04 12.86
C ILE A 771 -48.79 -17.75 12.70
N GLU A 772 -48.58 -17.31 11.46
CA GLU A 772 -47.85 -16.07 11.15
C GLU A 772 -48.68 -14.81 11.45
N GLN A 773 -50.01 -14.91 11.62
CA GLN A 773 -50.82 -13.84 12.21
C GLN A 773 -50.62 -13.79 13.74
N TYR A 774 -50.83 -14.89 14.46
CA TYR A 774 -50.64 -14.95 15.92
C TYR A 774 -49.24 -14.51 16.34
N LYS A 775 -48.20 -14.92 15.59
CA LYS A 775 -46.81 -14.48 15.80
C LYS A 775 -46.67 -12.95 15.69
N ARG A 776 -47.27 -12.31 14.68
CA ARG A 776 -47.27 -10.85 14.54
C ARG A 776 -48.04 -10.15 15.64
N GLU A 777 -49.15 -10.72 16.12
CA GLU A 777 -49.91 -10.18 17.26
C GLU A 777 -49.12 -10.27 18.59
N ILE A 778 -48.32 -11.33 18.78
CA ILE A 778 -47.42 -11.50 19.94
C ILE A 778 -46.24 -10.52 19.85
N GLU A 779 -45.57 -10.41 18.69
CA GLU A 779 -44.48 -9.45 18.48
C GLU A 779 -44.93 -8.01 18.71
N GLU A 780 -46.10 -7.63 18.20
CA GLU A 780 -46.62 -6.28 18.33
C GLU A 780 -47.04 -5.96 19.78
N ARG A 781 -47.59 -6.93 20.52
CA ARG A 781 -47.85 -6.79 21.96
C ARG A 781 -46.56 -6.56 22.75
N ALA A 782 -45.49 -7.32 22.45
CA ALA A 782 -44.18 -7.16 23.08
C ALA A 782 -43.53 -5.79 22.76
N ARG A 783 -43.71 -5.28 21.54
CA ARG A 783 -43.29 -3.90 21.18
C ARG A 783 -44.03 -2.84 21.98
N GLN A 784 -45.35 -2.99 22.15
CA GLN A 784 -46.16 -2.04 22.90
C GLN A 784 -45.76 -2.00 24.38
N GLU A 785 -45.54 -3.15 25.02
CA GLU A 785 -45.02 -3.22 26.38
C GLU A 785 -43.64 -2.55 26.52
N LEU A 786 -42.72 -2.81 25.58
CA LEU A 786 -41.39 -2.18 25.57
C LEU A 786 -41.46 -0.66 25.32
N VAL A 787 -42.43 -0.19 24.54
CA VAL A 787 -42.70 1.24 24.34
C VAL A 787 -43.23 1.91 25.61
N GLU A 788 -44.13 1.28 26.37
CA GLU A 788 -44.57 1.83 27.67
C GLU A 788 -43.42 1.85 28.68
N LYS A 789 -42.62 0.77 28.77
CA LYS A 789 -41.41 0.73 29.61
C LYS A 789 -40.39 1.80 29.23
N LEU A 790 -40.24 2.11 27.94
CA LEU A 790 -39.40 3.20 27.47
C LEU A 790 -39.95 4.59 27.86
N LYS A 791 -41.29 4.77 27.92
CA LYS A 791 -41.91 6.00 28.44
C LYS A 791 -41.69 6.16 29.94
N GLU A 792 -41.84 5.09 30.72
CA GLU A 792 -41.55 5.09 32.17
C GLU A 792 -40.10 5.54 32.45
N VAL A 793 -39.13 4.93 31.75
CA VAL A 793 -37.70 5.29 31.88
C VAL A 793 -37.43 6.73 31.45
N ASN A 794 -38.06 7.20 30.35
CA ASN A 794 -37.90 8.59 29.89
C ASN A 794 -38.50 9.60 30.87
N LEU A 795 -39.64 9.28 31.50
CA LEU A 795 -40.22 10.11 32.56
C LEU A 795 -39.31 10.17 33.80
N PHE A 796 -38.75 9.03 34.22
CA PHE A 796 -37.79 8.98 35.32
C PHE A 796 -36.54 9.84 35.03
N LEU A 797 -35.98 9.73 33.82
CA LEU A 797 -34.82 10.53 33.41
C LEU A 797 -35.14 12.04 33.33
N GLN A 798 -36.36 12.44 32.96
CA GLN A 798 -36.79 13.84 32.99
C GLN A 798 -36.92 14.38 34.43
N ILE A 799 -37.45 13.57 35.35
CA ILE A 799 -37.51 13.92 36.78
C ILE A 799 -36.08 14.04 37.36
N GLN A 800 -35.19 13.11 37.02
CA GLN A 800 -33.78 13.15 37.44
C GLN A 800 -33.07 14.40 36.90
N ALA A 801 -33.23 14.72 35.60
CA ALA A 801 -32.64 15.92 35.00
C ALA A 801 -33.15 17.21 35.67
N ALA A 802 -34.47 17.32 35.93
CA ALA A 802 -35.03 18.46 36.64
C ALA A 802 -34.49 18.56 38.09
N SER A 803 -34.25 17.45 38.78
CA SER A 803 -33.64 17.47 40.12
C SER A 803 -32.18 17.93 40.10
N GLN A 804 -31.43 17.55 39.06
CA GLN A 804 -30.03 17.95 38.85
C GLN A 804 -29.93 19.45 38.51
N GLU A 805 -30.79 19.97 37.63
CA GLU A 805 -30.83 21.40 37.29
C GLU A 805 -31.11 22.28 38.53
N ASN A 806 -32.01 21.84 39.41
CA ASN A 806 -32.26 22.53 40.68
C ASN A 806 -31.04 22.54 41.62
N LEU A 807 -30.26 21.45 41.66
CA LEU A 807 -29.02 21.38 42.43
C LEU A 807 -27.92 22.29 41.84
N GLU A 808 -27.77 22.32 40.53
CA GLU A 808 -26.80 23.18 39.84
C GLU A 808 -27.15 24.67 40.01
N GLN A 809 -28.43 25.04 39.93
CA GLN A 809 -28.88 26.41 40.25
C GLN A 809 -28.62 26.80 41.71
N LEU A 810 -28.64 25.85 42.66
CA LEU A 810 -28.29 26.10 44.06
C LEU A 810 -26.78 26.35 44.22
N GLN A 811 -25.96 25.53 43.55
CA GLN A 811 -24.50 25.70 43.53
C GLN A 811 -24.09 27.02 42.87
N GLU A 812 -24.70 27.40 41.73
CA GLU A 812 -24.36 28.66 41.06
C GLU A 812 -24.73 29.89 41.89
N LYS A 813 -25.88 29.88 42.59
CA LYS A 813 -26.25 30.94 43.54
C LYS A 813 -25.24 31.09 44.67
N ASN A 814 -24.76 29.98 45.24
CA ASN A 814 -23.71 29.99 46.25
C ASN A 814 -22.39 30.55 45.69
N ASN A 815 -21.96 30.07 44.51
CA ASN A 815 -20.75 30.51 43.83
C ASN A 815 -20.81 31.97 43.35
N ALA A 816 -22.01 32.52 43.11
CA ALA A 816 -22.22 33.95 42.85
C ALA A 816 -22.07 34.77 44.14
N SER A 817 -22.67 34.32 45.24
CA SER A 817 -22.54 34.98 46.57
C SER A 817 -21.08 35.04 47.04
N ILE A 818 -20.34 33.94 46.89
CA ILE A 818 -18.90 33.87 47.22
C ILE A 818 -18.09 34.84 46.34
N ARG A 819 -18.39 34.93 45.03
CA ARG A 819 -17.71 35.88 44.13
C ARG A 819 -17.94 37.33 44.53
N SER A 820 -19.18 37.75 44.81
CA SER A 820 -19.45 39.13 45.26
C SER A 820 -18.83 39.45 46.62
N GLN A 821 -18.70 38.46 47.52
CA GLN A 821 -17.96 38.61 48.78
C GLN A 821 -16.45 38.80 48.54
N MET A 822 -15.87 38.08 47.57
CA MET A 822 -14.47 38.25 47.17
C MET A 822 -14.22 39.59 46.47
N GLU A 823 -15.12 40.04 45.58
CA GLU A 823 -15.02 41.35 44.91
C GLU A 823 -15.02 42.52 45.92
N LEU A 824 -15.91 42.47 46.92
CA LEU A 824 -15.89 43.42 48.04
C LEU A 824 -14.55 43.39 48.77
N ARG A 825 -14.04 42.20 49.09
CA ARG A 825 -12.78 42.05 49.83
C ARG A 825 -11.55 42.52 49.05
N ILE A 826 -11.54 42.32 47.73
CA ILE A 826 -10.51 42.87 46.83
C ILE A 826 -10.56 44.40 46.86
N LYS A 827 -11.75 44.99 46.72
CA LYS A 827 -11.95 46.44 46.71
C LYS A 827 -11.55 47.12 48.02
N ASP A 828 -11.79 46.48 49.16
CA ASP A 828 -11.28 46.92 50.46
C ASP A 828 -9.74 46.98 50.45
N LEU A 829 -9.08 45.89 50.01
CA LEU A 829 -7.62 45.77 49.97
C LEU A 829 -6.96 46.74 48.98
N GLU A 830 -7.58 46.96 47.81
CA GLU A 830 -7.17 48.01 46.86
C GLU A 830 -7.24 49.40 47.50
N SER A 831 -8.27 49.66 48.31
CA SER A 831 -8.40 50.94 49.02
C SER A 831 -7.29 51.13 50.07
N GLU A 832 -6.93 50.10 50.83
CA GLU A 832 -5.80 50.18 51.79
C GLU A 832 -4.46 50.34 51.06
N LEU A 833 -4.23 49.60 49.98
CA LEU A 833 -3.01 49.70 49.18
C LEU A 833 -2.86 51.09 48.56
N SER A 834 -3.96 51.74 48.17
CA SER A 834 -3.93 53.14 47.70
C SER A 834 -3.47 54.13 48.77
N LYS A 835 -3.90 53.97 50.04
CA LYS A 835 -3.48 54.82 51.17
C LYS A 835 -1.99 54.64 51.47
N VAL A 836 -1.50 53.40 51.49
CA VAL A 836 -0.08 53.09 51.67
C VAL A 836 0.76 53.72 50.56
N LYS A 837 0.30 53.65 49.31
CA LYS A 837 0.98 54.27 48.16
C LYS A 837 1.05 55.80 48.28
N THR A 838 -0.02 56.47 48.71
CA THR A 838 0.03 57.93 48.95
C THR A 838 1.00 58.32 50.07
N LEU A 839 1.03 57.55 51.18
CA LEU A 839 1.99 57.79 52.28
C LEU A 839 3.45 57.60 51.83
N GLN A 840 3.71 56.62 50.94
CA GLN A 840 5.02 56.39 50.37
C GLN A 840 5.44 57.51 49.40
N GLU A 841 4.53 58.00 48.56
CA GLU A 841 4.78 59.10 47.63
C GLU A 841 5.05 60.42 48.37
N ASP A 842 4.31 60.74 49.43
CA ASP A 842 4.59 61.90 50.28
C ASP A 842 5.92 61.77 51.04
N SER A 843 6.30 60.56 51.48
CA SER A 843 7.62 60.31 52.09
C SER A 843 8.76 60.59 51.11
N HIS A 844 8.72 60.01 49.91
CA HIS A 844 9.74 60.22 48.87
C HIS A 844 9.84 61.70 48.46
N LYS A 845 8.69 62.40 48.41
CA LYS A 845 8.62 63.83 48.12
C LYS A 845 9.27 64.67 49.23
N ALA A 846 9.09 64.32 50.49
CA ALA A 846 9.76 64.96 51.61
C ALA A 846 11.27 64.70 51.63
N GLU A 847 11.73 63.52 51.20
CA GLU A 847 13.16 63.23 51.04
C GLU A 847 13.79 63.98 49.86
N LEU A 848 13.06 64.11 48.74
CA LEU A 848 13.51 64.89 47.59
C LEU A 848 13.70 66.38 47.92
N GLU A 849 12.82 66.98 48.72
CA GLU A 849 13.00 68.37 49.17
C GLU A 849 14.17 68.54 50.14
N LYS A 850 14.44 67.55 51.02
CA LYS A 850 15.69 67.54 51.82
C LYS A 850 16.92 67.52 50.92
N TYR A 851 16.92 66.68 49.88
CA TYR A 851 18.01 66.59 48.91
C TYR A 851 18.25 67.91 48.14
N LYS A 852 17.17 68.56 47.68
CA LYS A 852 17.25 69.89 47.06
C LYS A 852 17.84 70.93 48.00
N HIS A 853 17.43 70.92 49.27
CA HIS A 853 17.92 71.87 50.27
C HIS A 853 19.42 71.67 50.55
N LEU A 854 19.88 70.43 50.69
CA LEU A 854 21.31 70.09 50.82
C LEU A 854 22.13 70.55 49.60
N TYR A 855 21.63 70.32 48.39
CA TYR A 855 22.30 70.76 47.15
C TYR A 855 22.43 72.29 47.06
N LEU A 856 21.39 73.05 47.47
CA LEU A 856 21.46 74.51 47.52
C LEU A 856 22.47 75.03 48.55
N VAL A 857 22.59 74.36 49.70
CA VAL A 857 23.63 74.66 50.72
C VAL A 857 25.03 74.39 50.16
N GLU A 858 25.24 73.27 49.48
CA GLU A 858 26.53 72.95 48.85
C GLU A 858 26.92 74.00 47.79
N LEU A 859 25.96 74.41 46.95
CA LEU A 859 26.18 75.41 45.90
C LEU A 859 26.51 76.80 46.47
N ALA A 860 25.97 77.15 47.64
CA ALA A 860 26.37 78.34 48.39
C ALA A 860 27.79 78.24 48.97
N VAL A 861 28.18 77.07 49.48
CA VAL A 861 29.56 76.81 49.96
C VAL A 861 30.58 76.93 48.83
N ARG A 862 30.29 76.38 47.64
CA ARG A 862 31.17 76.48 46.45
C ARG A 862 31.43 77.96 46.08
N LYS A 863 30.38 78.78 45.99
CA LYS A 863 30.51 80.24 45.74
C LYS A 863 31.28 80.99 46.83
N SER A 864 31.22 80.51 48.08
CA SER A 864 32.00 81.08 49.20
C SER A 864 33.50 80.70 49.15
N LEU A 865 33.85 79.58 48.50
CA LEU A 865 35.25 79.23 48.19
C LEU A 865 35.79 80.08 47.03
N GLU A 866 35.01 80.23 45.97
CA GLU A 866 35.34 81.00 44.77
C GLU A 866 35.69 82.46 45.12
N GLY A 867 34.83 83.14 45.88
CA GLY A 867 35.09 84.50 46.41
C GLY A 867 36.21 84.62 47.46
N LYS A 868 36.93 83.54 47.79
CA LYS A 868 38.17 83.55 48.58
C LYS A 868 39.43 83.36 47.73
N LEU A 869 39.31 82.86 46.50
CA LEU A 869 40.43 82.71 45.56
C LEU A 869 40.79 84.05 44.89
N ASP A 870 39.78 84.86 44.53
CA ASP A 870 39.93 86.21 43.91
C ASP A 870 40.57 87.29 44.81
N LYS A 871 41.25 86.91 45.91
CA LYS A 871 41.85 87.85 46.89
C LYS A 871 43.36 87.68 47.08
N ARG A 872 44.08 87.16 46.09
CA ARG A 872 45.56 87.11 46.09
C ARG A 872 46.20 87.54 44.76
N VAL A 873 46.81 88.73 44.80
CA VAL A 873 47.91 89.25 43.95
C VAL A 873 47.54 89.69 42.51
N PRO A 874 47.85 90.94 42.11
CA PRO A 874 47.72 91.45 40.74
C PRO A 874 49.04 91.47 39.93
N GLU A 875 48.88 91.52 38.60
CA GLU A 875 49.78 92.00 37.53
C GLU A 875 51.31 91.72 37.57
N ALA A 876 51.75 90.87 36.63
CA ALA A 876 53.03 90.99 35.93
C ALA A 876 52.90 90.37 34.51
N ALA A 877 53.72 90.82 33.55
CA ALA A 877 53.54 90.51 32.12
C ALA A 877 54.40 89.34 31.59
N GLY A 878 53.92 88.69 30.51
CA GLY A 878 54.80 88.37 29.38
C GLY A 878 54.93 86.91 28.90
N VAL A 879 54.82 86.77 27.57
CA VAL A 879 55.51 85.80 26.69
C VAL A 879 54.96 84.34 26.60
N THR A 880 55.02 83.86 25.36
CA THR A 880 54.56 82.60 24.73
C THR A 880 54.98 81.27 25.37
N VAL A 881 54.17 80.20 25.18
CA VAL A 881 54.56 78.88 24.60
C VAL A 881 53.32 77.98 24.39
N GLY A 882 53.45 76.88 23.64
CA GLY A 882 52.38 75.98 23.17
C GLY A 882 52.06 74.72 24.02
N PRO A 883 51.49 73.64 23.40
CA PRO A 883 50.53 72.68 23.99
C PRO A 883 51.20 71.33 24.43
N PRO A 884 50.54 70.14 24.62
CA PRO A 884 49.12 69.70 24.56
C PRO A 884 48.71 68.81 25.81
N PRO A 885 48.06 67.60 25.70
CA PRO A 885 46.66 67.24 25.36
C PRO A 885 45.87 66.46 26.47
N PHE A 886 44.64 66.01 26.14
CA PHE A 886 43.89 64.78 26.55
C PHE A 886 42.47 64.94 27.14
N LEU A 887 41.68 63.85 26.99
CA LEU A 887 40.26 63.62 27.36
C LEU A 887 39.25 64.51 26.60
N SER A 888 38.39 64.02 25.70
CA SER A 888 37.96 62.66 25.31
C SER A 888 37.24 61.82 26.37
N ASP A 889 36.21 61.10 25.90
CA ASP A 889 35.51 59.95 26.51
C ASP A 889 34.44 60.25 27.58
N ALA A 890 33.19 60.52 27.13
CA ALA A 890 31.93 60.22 27.85
C ALA A 890 30.64 60.51 27.02
N LEU A 891 30.58 60.11 25.74
CA LEU A 891 29.35 60.23 24.91
C LEU A 891 28.86 58.89 24.34
N SER A 892 28.83 57.88 25.21
CA SER A 892 28.19 56.58 25.00
C SER A 892 27.69 56.04 26.35
N LEU A 893 26.64 55.21 26.32
CA LEU A 893 25.86 54.69 27.46
C LEU A 893 24.82 55.65 28.08
N LEU A 894 23.67 55.76 27.42
CA LEU A 894 22.36 55.51 28.07
C LEU A 894 21.29 55.20 27.01
N SER A 895 21.09 53.91 26.76
CA SER A 895 20.04 53.38 25.87
C SER A 895 19.49 52.07 26.45
N GLN A 896 18.81 52.17 27.59
CA GLN A 896 17.85 51.20 28.12
C GLN A 896 16.85 51.93 29.02
#